data_AF-A0A023FEK7-F1
#
_entry.id   AF-A0A023FEK7-F1
#
_cell.length_a   1.000
_cell.length_b   1.000
_cell.length_c   1.000
_cell.angle_alpha   90.00
_cell.angle_beta   90.00
_cell.angle_gamma   90.00
#
_symmetry.space_group_name_H-M   'P 1'
#
loop_
_entity.id
_entity.type
_entity.pdbx_description
1 polymer ?
#
loop_
_entity_poly.entity_id
_entity_poly.type
_entity_poly.pdbx_seq_one_letter_code
_entity_poly.pdbx_strand_id
1 'polypeptide(L)'
;TPTTHCVSDERDWPRGERQRQSRECLSEALADHQGFRCRDGSCIDPSYVCDGEVDCSDSSDELCDECEPHQFRCDGRQCIDSSKRCDGRVDCADYTDEEDCRPTAPSCRPDQIRCSGGGCLSITRRCDGVSDCPNGEDELSCGNGRPCRPHEYKCLSGQCIDSRQKCDRLKDCPDGDDEENCVDDPKTCREDEFQCRDGTCLPSYLRCNGHADCRDSSDETECQCKDNEFQCGNKKCIDIRRKCDRRVDCEDFSDEANCECQDNEFRCGDGKCIEGRRRCDGTADCRDYSDETSCACKDNEFRCGDGSCIDIRRKCDGTADCRDYSDERNCSCKSNEFRCGDGACIDKSRQCDRTPDCRDHSDERNCPVPGCSASQFRCGDGRCIDISRKCDDRVDCPDFSDEANCVSDACRSDEFRCKSGQCIRLAGKCNRHRDCSDGSDEENCCTADEFQCKTGECIAKSHRCDGQYQCRDESDELECRTCQPGQYVCANAQCIERSQRCDGRFDCTDFSDEADCAPDAGVNIRVYPERQTIRQGQEVVFRCRDEGARRSQVKWTRPDDSPLPPQSTDARGRLTMSNVQPDHGGVYLCKAVGVPGSTSGAQKAAYLTVQPYTPPTPKPERPLGACKHDEATCQNGKCVPRKYVCDGDYDCDDGSDENNCAQPSLCEPNEMQCDNKKCILKVYLCDGDDDCGDGSDERNCRENIPGSPCRMGEYQCLSGDQCIPKSFHCDGEFDCQDKSDEIGCSPPTITQTPPEVVNAMEGETVNITCRAIGNPVPLINWRLNWGHIPPRPRVTTTSEGGFGVVTIRDVRQSDQGAWSCEAINSKQSVLATPDAILVVKNKGVCHPPLFNDKAQSGSECLRCFCFGVSQTCHSSSLNKITIPLAHEVSVATMSILPDGSYMDVTEKFRPNQNAVRSNPGNREFRIDSQVKTSDAPVHYYWSLPAEFLGNQVNSYGGHLKYTFRYQASSRPVQAADIIIKGNGITLYHTLRQSYGPLRDNSIEVQFVEGEWHRDARHSASGSPDTATREDIMLVLQNVEGVFIRASFDSELAESSIHGLEMDSASYSNPKNPPAALVEQCSCPAGYTGNSCENCAPGYIRRRSGPYLG
;
A
#
# COMPACT_ATOMS: atom_id res chain seq x y z
N THR A 1 42.26 -10.79 41.70
CA THR A 1 43.49 -11.60 41.90
C THR A 1 43.14 -13.06 41.69
N PRO A 2 44.00 -13.87 41.05
CA PRO A 2 44.69 -13.73 39.75
C PRO A 2 44.21 -14.84 38.78
N THR A 3 44.43 -14.83 37.46
CA THR A 3 45.68 -15.20 36.74
C THR A 3 45.53 -14.93 35.23
N THR A 4 46.25 -13.96 34.65
CA THR A 4 47.50 -14.07 33.81
C THR A 4 47.23 -14.37 32.31
N HIS A 5 47.32 -13.39 31.38
CA HIS A 5 48.48 -13.00 30.49
C HIS A 5 48.48 -13.74 29.12
N CYS A 6 48.80 -13.22 27.91
CA CYS A 6 49.53 -12.07 27.28
C CYS A 6 48.87 -11.78 25.88
N VAL A 7 48.77 -10.60 25.25
CA VAL A 7 49.67 -9.50 24.78
C VAL A 7 50.53 -9.79 23.53
N SER A 8 50.54 -8.82 22.60
CA SER A 8 51.48 -8.47 21.49
C SER A 8 51.23 -9.11 20.11
N ASP A 9 51.47 -8.47 18.95
CA ASP A 9 51.80 -7.08 18.56
C ASP A 9 51.70 -6.96 17.01
N GLU A 10 51.74 -5.71 16.55
CA GLU A 10 51.74 -5.14 15.20
C GLU A 10 52.65 -5.73 14.08
N ARG A 11 52.26 -5.43 12.81
CA ARG A 11 53.01 -4.70 11.73
C ARG A 11 53.37 -5.37 10.37
N ASP A 12 53.11 -4.57 9.32
CA ASP A 12 53.81 -4.37 8.01
C ASP A 12 53.40 -5.11 6.68
N TRP A 13 53.13 -4.26 5.65
CA TRP A 13 52.98 -4.48 4.18
C TRP A 13 54.39 -4.63 3.53
N PRO A 14 54.69 -5.26 2.33
CA PRO A 14 54.13 -4.86 1.02
C PRO A 14 54.15 -5.81 -0.24
N ARG A 15 53.46 -5.34 -1.31
CA ARG A 15 53.50 -5.57 -2.78
C ARG A 15 54.36 -6.71 -3.42
N GLY A 16 53.76 -7.43 -4.39
CA GLY A 16 54.36 -7.65 -5.73
C GLY A 16 54.49 -9.10 -6.28
N GLU A 17 53.78 -9.34 -7.40
CA GLU A 17 54.08 -10.26 -8.53
C GLU A 17 53.85 -11.80 -8.50
N ARG A 18 53.41 -12.25 -9.69
CA ARG A 18 52.90 -13.56 -10.10
C ARG A 18 53.99 -14.65 -10.13
N GLN A 19 53.65 -15.87 -9.69
CA GLN A 19 53.84 -17.09 -10.47
C GLN A 19 53.01 -18.27 -9.95
N ARG A 20 52.42 -19.01 -10.90
CA ARG A 20 51.65 -20.25 -10.75
C ARG A 20 52.41 -21.28 -9.89
N GLN A 21 51.75 -21.82 -8.87
CA GLN A 21 51.90 -23.22 -8.46
C GLN A 21 50.55 -23.78 -7.98
N SER A 22 50.18 -24.87 -8.63
CA SER A 22 49.09 -25.81 -8.36
C SER A 22 48.87 -26.14 -6.88
N ARG A 23 47.61 -26.08 -6.42
CA ARG A 23 47.17 -26.76 -5.19
C ARG A 23 45.81 -27.43 -5.40
N GLU A 24 45.75 -28.63 -4.84
CA GLU A 24 44.72 -29.67 -4.96
C GLU A 24 43.39 -29.27 -4.33
N CYS A 25 42.30 -29.78 -4.90
CA CYS A 25 40.99 -29.81 -4.25
C CYS A 25 40.99 -30.92 -3.20
N LEU A 26 41.14 -30.60 -1.90
CA LEU A 26 40.69 -31.50 -0.82
C LEU A 26 40.46 -30.77 0.52
N SER A 27 39.21 -30.90 0.98
CA SER A 27 38.69 -31.20 2.32
C SER A 27 39.10 -30.43 3.58
N GLU A 28 38.03 -30.02 4.28
CA GLU A 28 37.87 -29.61 5.68
C GLU A 28 38.22 -28.16 6.06
N ALA A 29 37.20 -27.53 6.67
CA ALA A 29 37.07 -26.15 7.17
C ALA A 29 36.68 -25.09 6.13
N LEU A 30 35.44 -24.59 6.28
CA LEU A 30 34.79 -23.45 5.58
C LEU A 30 34.41 -23.74 4.12
N ALA A 31 33.11 -23.94 3.86
CA ALA A 31 32.60 -24.12 2.50
C ALA A 31 31.21 -23.47 2.34
N ASP A 32 31.20 -22.23 1.88
CA ASP A 32 30.24 -21.77 0.88
C ASP A 32 31.05 -21.60 -0.42
N HIS A 33 30.45 -21.91 -1.58
CA HIS A 33 31.04 -22.19 -2.90
C HIS A 33 31.35 -23.67 -3.21
N GLN A 34 30.33 -24.36 -3.76
CA GLN A 34 30.55 -25.51 -4.63
C GLN A 34 30.90 -25.00 -6.04
N GLY A 35 32.07 -25.33 -6.56
CA GLY A 35 32.42 -25.18 -7.99
C GLY A 35 32.19 -26.48 -8.75
N PHE A 36 31.77 -26.42 -10.02
CA PHE A 36 31.70 -27.58 -10.90
C PHE A 36 33.12 -28.01 -11.30
N ARG A 37 33.41 -29.32 -11.20
CA ARG A 37 34.74 -29.86 -11.48
C ARG A 37 34.77 -30.49 -12.87
N CYS A 38 35.53 -29.86 -13.77
CA CYS A 38 35.82 -30.37 -15.11
C CYS A 38 36.50 -31.74 -15.02
N ARG A 39 36.35 -32.58 -16.06
CA ARG A 39 36.91 -33.94 -16.11
C ARG A 39 38.44 -33.97 -16.07
N ASP A 40 39.09 -32.91 -16.52
CA ASP A 40 40.55 -32.72 -16.46
C ASP A 40 41.07 -32.29 -15.07
N GLY A 41 40.16 -32.03 -14.12
CA GLY A 41 40.45 -31.69 -12.74
C GLY A 41 40.50 -30.18 -12.43
N SER A 42 40.19 -29.32 -13.39
CA SER A 42 39.97 -27.88 -13.16
C SER A 42 38.57 -27.60 -12.59
N CYS A 43 38.36 -26.42 -11.98
CA CYS A 43 37.08 -26.04 -11.37
C CYS A 43 36.57 -24.72 -11.94
N ILE A 44 35.30 -24.70 -12.33
CA ILE A 44 34.56 -23.54 -12.83
C ILE A 44 33.32 -23.29 -11.96
N ASP A 45 32.69 -22.11 -12.08
CA ASP A 45 31.48 -21.78 -11.34
C ASP A 45 30.27 -22.58 -11.88
N PRO A 46 29.35 -23.08 -11.04
CA PRO A 46 28.21 -23.88 -11.51
C PRO A 46 27.25 -23.14 -12.46
N SER A 47 27.31 -21.80 -12.53
CA SER A 47 26.54 -21.04 -13.52
C SER A 47 27.05 -21.19 -14.96
N TYR A 48 28.28 -21.67 -15.13
CA TYR A 48 28.93 -21.91 -16.43
C TYR A 48 28.86 -23.40 -16.83
N VAL A 49 27.76 -24.06 -16.47
CA VAL A 49 27.51 -25.48 -16.79
C VAL A 49 26.22 -25.53 -17.59
N CYS A 50 26.28 -26.09 -18.80
CA CYS A 50 25.18 -26.09 -19.78
C CYS A 50 24.77 -24.69 -20.27
N ASP A 51 25.69 -23.73 -20.29
CA ASP A 51 25.39 -22.35 -20.67
C ASP A 51 25.73 -22.04 -22.15
N GLY A 52 26.25 -23.03 -22.87
CA GLY A 52 26.57 -22.97 -24.28
C GLY A 52 27.95 -22.39 -24.59
N GLU A 53 28.73 -21.97 -23.60
CA GLU A 53 30.13 -21.58 -23.75
C GLU A 53 31.05 -22.70 -23.20
N VAL A 54 32.28 -22.81 -23.74
CA VAL A 54 33.22 -23.85 -23.32
C VAL A 54 34.15 -23.26 -22.27
N ASP A 55 33.80 -23.45 -21.00
CA ASP A 55 34.52 -22.93 -19.84
C ASP A 55 35.42 -23.99 -19.18
N CYS A 56 35.09 -25.27 -19.31
CA CYS A 56 36.03 -26.36 -19.07
C CYS A 56 36.95 -26.58 -20.27
N SER A 57 38.24 -26.78 -19.99
CA SER A 57 39.28 -26.96 -21.03
C SER A 57 39.07 -28.21 -21.91
N ASP A 58 38.24 -29.15 -21.46
CA ASP A 58 37.86 -30.40 -22.14
C ASP A 58 36.37 -30.45 -22.54
N SER A 59 35.64 -29.33 -22.42
CA SER A 59 34.21 -29.19 -22.74
C SER A 59 33.28 -30.11 -21.93
N SER A 60 33.68 -30.49 -20.71
CA SER A 60 32.89 -31.39 -19.86
C SER A 60 31.72 -30.73 -19.12
N ASP A 61 31.71 -29.40 -19.07
CA ASP A 61 30.64 -28.53 -18.60
C ASP A 61 29.40 -28.51 -19.50
N GLU A 62 29.57 -28.75 -20.80
CA GLU A 62 28.49 -28.67 -21.79
C GLU A 62 27.85 -30.03 -22.15
N LEU A 63 28.10 -31.07 -21.35
CA LEU A 63 27.58 -32.44 -21.56
C LEU A 63 26.42 -32.74 -20.60
N CYS A 64 25.22 -32.26 -20.94
CA CYS A 64 24.03 -32.30 -20.08
C CYS A 64 22.99 -33.32 -20.60
N ASP A 65 22.50 -34.24 -19.74
CA ASP A 65 21.77 -35.44 -20.18
C ASP A 65 20.22 -35.33 -20.21
N GLU A 66 19.57 -34.31 -19.61
CA GLU A 66 18.10 -34.08 -19.68
C GLU A 66 17.73 -32.57 -19.67
N CYS A 67 16.71 -32.18 -20.45
CA CYS A 67 16.21 -30.78 -20.60
C CYS A 67 14.87 -30.56 -19.84
N GLU A 68 14.59 -29.32 -19.42
CA GLU A 68 13.33 -28.90 -18.76
C GLU A 68 12.08 -29.05 -19.66
N PRO A 69 10.84 -29.17 -19.12
CA PRO A 69 9.62 -29.49 -19.89
C PRO A 69 9.23 -28.54 -21.03
N HIS A 70 9.83 -27.36 -21.09
CA HIS A 70 9.58 -26.29 -22.07
C HIS A 70 10.77 -26.10 -23.03
N GLN A 71 11.75 -27.00 -22.99
CA GLN A 71 12.95 -26.97 -23.82
C GLN A 71 12.97 -28.16 -24.80
N PHE A 72 13.42 -27.90 -26.03
CA PHE A 72 13.68 -28.89 -27.07
C PHE A 72 15.14 -29.35 -27.01
N ARG A 73 15.36 -30.65 -27.06
CA ARG A 73 16.68 -31.27 -27.01
C ARG A 73 17.23 -31.49 -28.42
N CYS A 74 18.34 -30.82 -28.73
CA CYS A 74 19.15 -31.08 -29.92
C CYS A 74 19.79 -32.47 -29.84
N ASP A 75 19.99 -33.14 -30.96
CA ASP A 75 20.54 -34.51 -31.00
C ASP A 75 22.03 -34.55 -30.51
N GLY A 76 22.70 -33.39 -30.55
CA GLY A 76 24.01 -33.08 -29.96
C GLY A 76 24.01 -32.82 -28.45
N ARG A 77 22.89 -33.07 -27.75
CA ARG A 77 22.70 -32.91 -26.28
C ARG A 77 22.66 -31.48 -25.74
N GLN A 78 22.45 -30.50 -26.61
CA GLN A 78 22.17 -29.12 -26.22
C GLN A 78 20.65 -28.93 -26.01
N CYS A 79 20.26 -28.15 -25.00
CA CYS A 79 18.85 -27.83 -24.73
C CYS A 79 18.55 -26.40 -25.21
N ILE A 80 17.65 -26.25 -26.18
CA ILE A 80 17.16 -24.94 -26.62
C ILE A 80 15.71 -24.76 -26.18
N ASP A 81 15.22 -23.52 -26.09
CA ASP A 81 13.81 -23.29 -25.79
C ASP A 81 12.91 -23.92 -26.87
N SER A 82 11.81 -24.57 -26.47
CA SER A 82 10.93 -25.28 -27.43
C SER A 82 10.30 -24.35 -28.48
N SER A 83 10.27 -23.04 -28.23
CA SER A 83 9.86 -22.02 -29.21
C SER A 83 10.85 -21.78 -30.35
N LYS A 84 12.10 -22.26 -30.20
CA LYS A 84 13.17 -22.15 -31.20
C LYS A 84 13.28 -23.36 -32.12
N ARG A 85 12.39 -24.34 -31.96
CA ARG A 85 12.30 -25.48 -32.88
C ARG A 85 11.46 -25.08 -34.09
N CYS A 86 11.98 -25.25 -35.31
CA CYS A 86 11.32 -24.87 -36.56
C CYS A 86 10.98 -23.37 -36.67
N ASP A 87 11.83 -22.49 -36.13
CA ASP A 87 11.68 -21.04 -36.20
C ASP A 87 12.41 -20.41 -37.42
N GLY A 88 13.07 -21.26 -38.21
CA GLY A 88 13.80 -20.88 -39.43
C GLY A 88 15.21 -20.35 -39.14
N ARG A 89 15.68 -20.41 -37.90
CA ARG A 89 17.05 -20.14 -37.48
C ARG A 89 17.65 -21.42 -36.92
N VAL A 90 18.96 -21.54 -37.06
CA VAL A 90 19.70 -22.72 -36.62
C VAL A 90 20.20 -22.41 -35.23
N ASP A 91 19.45 -22.85 -34.24
CA ASP A 91 19.69 -22.64 -32.82
C ASP A 91 20.28 -23.88 -32.16
N CYS A 92 20.10 -25.08 -32.73
CA CYS A 92 20.92 -26.26 -32.43
C CYS A 92 22.19 -26.26 -33.29
N ALA A 93 23.35 -26.51 -32.66
CA ALA A 93 24.64 -26.58 -33.36
C ALA A 93 24.72 -27.67 -34.46
N ASP A 94 23.84 -28.66 -34.41
CA ASP A 94 23.75 -29.80 -35.35
C ASP A 94 22.57 -29.70 -36.34
N TYR A 95 21.86 -28.57 -36.40
CA TYR A 95 20.69 -28.31 -37.27
C TYR A 95 19.43 -29.15 -36.98
N THR A 96 19.39 -29.87 -35.86
CA THR A 96 18.30 -30.83 -35.58
C THR A 96 16.98 -30.17 -35.15
N ASP A 97 17.03 -28.92 -34.74
CA ASP A 97 15.86 -28.06 -34.51
C ASP A 97 15.10 -27.68 -35.78
N GLU A 98 15.75 -27.77 -36.94
CA GLU A 98 15.19 -27.40 -38.24
C GLU A 98 15.01 -28.61 -39.19
N GLU A 99 15.33 -29.83 -38.75
CA GLU A 99 15.06 -31.06 -39.50
C GLU A 99 13.67 -31.66 -39.20
N ASP A 100 12.99 -32.11 -40.26
CA ASP A 100 11.68 -32.79 -40.27
C ASP A 100 10.48 -31.96 -39.72
N CYS A 101 10.50 -30.64 -39.95
CA CYS A 101 9.35 -29.75 -39.73
C CYS A 101 8.26 -30.00 -40.79
N ARG A 102 7.35 -30.96 -40.55
CA ARG A 102 6.15 -31.14 -41.38
C ARG A 102 5.06 -30.10 -41.05
N PRO A 103 4.40 -29.49 -42.05
CA PRO A 103 3.55 -28.32 -41.81
C PRO A 103 2.15 -28.73 -41.37
N THR A 104 1.82 -28.50 -40.10
CA THR A 104 0.42 -28.31 -39.66
C THR A 104 0.24 -26.88 -39.17
N ALA A 105 -0.29 -26.08 -40.10
CA ALA A 105 -0.70 -24.67 -40.08
C ALA A 105 -0.77 -23.89 -38.75
N PRO A 106 -0.09 -22.73 -38.65
CA PRO A 106 -0.49 -21.64 -37.77
C PRO A 106 -1.36 -20.62 -38.53
N SER A 107 -2.40 -20.13 -37.86
CA SER A 107 -3.24 -19.00 -38.28
C SER A 107 -2.50 -17.68 -38.02
N CYS A 108 -2.50 -16.75 -38.98
CA CYS A 108 -2.03 -15.37 -38.77
C CYS A 108 -2.98 -14.61 -37.83
N ARG A 109 -2.49 -13.57 -37.15
CA ARG A 109 -3.30 -12.67 -36.30
C ARG A 109 -4.29 -11.83 -37.13
N PRO A 110 -5.40 -11.32 -36.58
CA PRO A 110 -6.46 -10.62 -37.34
C PRO A 110 -6.01 -9.36 -38.10
N ASP A 111 -4.89 -8.77 -37.68
CA ASP A 111 -4.24 -7.59 -38.25
C ASP A 111 -3.09 -7.94 -39.23
N GLN A 112 -2.97 -9.22 -39.61
CA GLN A 112 -1.90 -9.74 -40.47
C GLN A 112 -2.42 -10.52 -41.68
N ILE A 113 -1.74 -10.38 -42.81
CA ILE A 113 -2.01 -11.03 -44.10
C ILE A 113 -0.99 -12.15 -44.29
N ARG A 114 -1.46 -13.29 -44.78
CA ARG A 114 -0.62 -14.46 -45.07
C ARG A 114 -0.03 -14.38 -46.47
N CYS A 115 1.30 -14.42 -46.59
CA CYS A 115 1.99 -14.65 -47.85
C CYS A 115 1.91 -16.14 -48.24
N SER A 116 1.88 -16.44 -49.53
CA SER A 116 1.90 -17.81 -50.06
C SER A 116 3.17 -18.57 -49.68
N GLY A 117 4.24 -17.86 -49.30
CA GLY A 117 5.50 -18.41 -48.78
C GLY A 117 5.50 -18.74 -47.28
N GLY A 118 4.38 -18.56 -46.56
CA GLY A 118 4.25 -18.99 -45.16
C GLY A 118 4.53 -17.93 -44.08
N GLY A 119 4.80 -16.67 -44.46
CA GLY A 119 4.93 -15.55 -43.52
C GLY A 119 3.62 -14.77 -43.28
N CYS A 120 3.50 -14.13 -42.13
CA CYS A 120 2.40 -13.20 -41.79
C CYS A 120 2.93 -11.75 -41.79
N LEU A 121 2.41 -10.89 -42.67
CA LEU A 121 2.75 -9.46 -42.79
C LEU A 121 1.65 -8.59 -42.19
N SER A 122 1.97 -7.44 -41.61
CA SER A 122 0.94 -6.49 -41.15
C SER A 122 0.04 -6.05 -42.30
N ILE A 123 -1.25 -5.86 -42.04
CA ILE A 123 -2.23 -5.39 -43.05
C ILE A 123 -1.88 -4.03 -43.67
N THR A 124 -1.00 -3.26 -43.03
CA THR A 124 -0.47 -1.99 -43.52
C THR A 124 0.53 -2.12 -44.67
N ARG A 125 1.12 -3.31 -44.85
CA ARG A 125 2.14 -3.65 -45.86
C ARG A 125 1.57 -4.39 -47.07
N ARG A 126 0.33 -4.08 -47.41
CA ARG A 126 -0.34 -4.61 -48.61
C ARG A 126 -0.73 -3.45 -49.47
N CYS A 127 -0.28 -3.46 -50.73
CA CYS A 127 -0.42 -2.35 -51.66
C CYS A 127 0.26 -1.05 -51.15
N ASP A 128 1.39 -1.17 -50.46
CA ASP A 128 2.21 -0.02 -50.01
C ASP A 128 3.31 0.35 -51.03
N GLY A 129 3.37 -0.39 -52.14
CA GLY A 129 4.30 -0.16 -53.25
C GLY A 129 5.68 -0.79 -53.04
N VAL A 130 5.88 -1.54 -51.95
CA VAL A 130 7.09 -2.28 -51.64
C VAL A 130 6.76 -3.77 -51.66
N SER A 131 7.58 -4.57 -52.34
CA SER A 131 7.38 -6.02 -52.42
C SER A 131 7.86 -6.69 -51.12
N ASP A 132 6.97 -6.80 -50.14
CA ASP A 132 7.24 -7.36 -48.81
C ASP A 132 6.97 -8.87 -48.71
N CYS A 133 6.14 -9.46 -49.59
CA CYS A 133 6.07 -10.91 -49.71
C CYS A 133 7.15 -11.47 -50.65
N PRO A 134 7.56 -12.75 -50.50
CA PRO A 134 8.67 -13.35 -51.26
C PRO A 134 8.53 -13.33 -52.80
N ASN A 135 7.31 -13.13 -53.31
CA ASN A 135 7.00 -13.03 -54.75
C ASN A 135 6.31 -11.70 -55.13
N GLY A 136 6.28 -10.69 -54.25
CA GLY A 136 5.58 -9.42 -54.48
C GLY A 136 4.06 -9.54 -54.61
N GLU A 137 3.50 -10.62 -54.07
CA GLU A 137 2.07 -10.96 -54.13
C GLU A 137 1.17 -10.00 -53.34
N ASP A 138 1.74 -9.40 -52.31
CA ASP A 138 1.19 -8.25 -51.57
C ASP A 138 0.92 -7.03 -52.47
N GLU A 139 1.54 -6.97 -53.65
CA GLU A 139 1.37 -5.92 -54.67
C GLU A 139 0.67 -6.40 -55.95
N LEU A 140 0.51 -7.72 -56.15
CA LEU A 140 0.02 -8.30 -57.41
C LEU A 140 -1.52 -8.37 -57.54
N SER A 141 -2.27 -8.21 -56.44
CA SER A 141 -3.74 -8.23 -56.44
C SER A 141 -4.35 -6.93 -55.89
N CYS A 142 -3.74 -5.80 -56.18
CA CYS A 142 -4.30 -4.46 -55.92
C CYS A 142 -5.20 -4.05 -57.10
N GLY A 143 -6.31 -4.77 -57.28
CA GLY A 143 -7.34 -4.41 -58.26
C GLY A 143 -8.09 -3.17 -57.83
N ASN A 144 -7.88 -2.05 -58.54
CA ASN A 144 -8.66 -0.80 -58.54
C ASN A 144 -9.58 -0.58 -57.31
N GLY A 145 -9.04 0.09 -56.29
CA GLY A 145 -9.82 0.68 -55.21
C GLY A 145 -9.38 0.21 -53.82
N ARG A 146 -8.33 0.83 -53.29
CA ARG A 146 -8.01 0.78 -51.86
C ARG A 146 -9.25 1.21 -51.04
N PRO A 147 -9.68 0.47 -50.00
CA PRO A 147 -10.65 0.99 -49.05
C PRO A 147 -10.00 2.15 -48.30
N CYS A 148 -10.67 3.31 -48.27
CA CYS A 148 -10.13 4.51 -47.63
C CYS A 148 -9.97 4.29 -46.12
N ARG A 149 -8.87 4.79 -45.56
CA ARG A 149 -8.61 4.74 -44.11
C ARG A 149 -9.72 5.51 -43.35
N PRO A 150 -9.93 5.28 -42.04
CA PRO A 150 -10.98 5.97 -41.26
C PRO A 150 -10.92 7.52 -41.31
N HIS A 151 -9.78 8.10 -41.70
CA HIS A 151 -9.54 9.54 -41.82
C HIS A 151 -9.43 10.03 -43.29
N GLU A 152 -9.85 9.23 -44.27
CA GLU A 152 -9.81 9.56 -45.70
C GLU A 152 -11.24 9.58 -46.29
N TYR A 153 -11.56 10.60 -47.08
CA TYR A 153 -12.82 10.72 -47.82
C TYR A 153 -12.71 10.02 -49.18
N LYS A 154 -13.73 9.21 -49.51
CA LYS A 154 -13.79 8.47 -50.78
C LYS A 154 -14.47 9.33 -51.85
N CYS A 155 -13.70 9.79 -52.83
CA CYS A 155 -14.21 10.43 -54.03
C CYS A 155 -15.13 9.49 -54.82
N LEU A 156 -16.05 10.07 -55.58
CA LEU A 156 -16.93 9.32 -56.50
C LEU A 156 -16.17 8.53 -57.58
N SER A 157 -14.99 8.98 -58.02
CA SER A 157 -14.07 8.24 -58.91
C SER A 157 -13.35 7.06 -58.24
N GLY A 158 -13.53 6.87 -56.93
CA GLY A 158 -12.91 5.78 -56.16
C GLY A 158 -11.49 6.06 -55.68
N GLN A 159 -11.01 7.30 -55.80
CA GLN A 159 -9.80 7.76 -55.12
C GLN A 159 -10.11 8.17 -53.68
N CYS A 160 -9.15 7.94 -52.78
CA CYS A 160 -9.23 8.39 -51.39
C CYS A 160 -8.38 9.65 -51.25
N ILE A 161 -9.02 10.75 -50.87
CA ILE A 161 -8.38 11.99 -50.46
C ILE A 161 -8.45 12.10 -48.93
N ASP A 162 -7.66 12.97 -48.33
CA ASP A 162 -7.71 13.15 -46.88
C ASP A 162 -9.07 13.75 -46.49
N SER A 163 -9.70 13.28 -45.40
CA SER A 163 -11.00 13.83 -44.95
C SER A 163 -10.97 15.34 -44.66
N ARG A 164 -9.76 15.91 -44.53
CA ARG A 164 -9.50 17.35 -44.42
C ARG A 164 -9.66 18.14 -45.72
N GLN A 165 -9.60 17.46 -46.86
CA GLN A 165 -9.73 17.99 -48.22
C GLN A 165 -11.18 17.95 -48.73
N LYS A 166 -12.13 17.68 -47.84
CA LYS A 166 -13.55 17.76 -48.15
C LYS A 166 -14.06 19.11 -47.66
N CYS A 167 -14.62 19.93 -48.55
CA CYS A 167 -15.10 21.28 -48.27
C CYS A 167 -14.00 22.29 -47.90
N ASP A 168 -12.81 22.17 -48.50
CA ASP A 168 -11.67 23.08 -48.32
C ASP A 168 -11.52 24.13 -49.45
N ARG A 169 -12.48 24.16 -50.38
CA ARG A 169 -12.57 25.04 -51.57
C ARG A 169 -11.52 24.77 -52.64
N LEU A 170 -10.76 23.68 -52.53
CA LEU A 170 -9.89 23.16 -53.57
C LEU A 170 -10.53 21.89 -54.15
N LYS A 171 -10.39 21.67 -55.46
CA LYS A 171 -10.90 20.45 -56.09
C LYS A 171 -9.82 19.38 -56.01
N ASP A 172 -9.82 18.64 -54.92
CA ASP A 172 -8.86 17.59 -54.62
C ASP A 172 -9.35 16.22 -55.09
N CYS A 173 -10.66 16.00 -55.13
CA CYS A 173 -11.23 14.89 -55.90
C CYS A 173 -11.18 15.19 -57.41
N PRO A 174 -10.82 14.21 -58.26
CA PRO A 174 -10.77 14.39 -59.71
C PRO A 174 -12.09 14.88 -60.33
N ASP A 175 -13.22 14.52 -59.72
CA ASP A 175 -14.57 14.90 -60.16
C ASP A 175 -15.09 16.17 -59.46
N GLY A 176 -14.38 16.66 -58.43
CA GLY A 176 -14.74 17.84 -57.64
C GLY A 176 -15.93 17.64 -56.69
N ASP A 177 -16.23 16.39 -56.34
CA ASP A 177 -17.34 16.00 -55.46
C ASP A 177 -17.07 16.25 -53.96
N ASP A 178 -15.81 16.42 -53.61
CA ASP A 178 -15.34 16.91 -52.32
C ASP A 178 -15.83 18.32 -51.97
N GLU A 179 -16.19 19.11 -52.98
CA GLU A 179 -16.65 20.50 -52.84
C GLU A 179 -18.15 20.70 -53.15
N GLU A 180 -18.88 19.64 -53.46
CA GLU A 180 -20.33 19.70 -53.68
C GLU A 180 -21.12 19.40 -52.39
N ASN A 181 -22.13 20.24 -52.08
CA ASN A 181 -22.96 20.19 -50.86
C ASN A 181 -22.25 20.52 -49.54
N CYS A 182 -21.30 21.45 -49.56
CA CYS A 182 -20.76 22.06 -48.34
C CYS A 182 -21.71 23.15 -47.83
N VAL A 183 -22.22 23.00 -46.61
CA VAL A 183 -23.15 23.97 -45.98
C VAL A 183 -22.32 25.01 -45.20
N ASP A 184 -22.45 26.29 -45.54
CA ASP A 184 -21.65 27.43 -45.05
C ASP A 184 -21.65 27.63 -43.49
N ASP A 185 -20.56 27.22 -42.80
CA ASP A 185 -19.60 27.87 -41.83
C ASP A 185 -20.03 28.96 -40.79
N PRO A 186 -19.23 29.42 -39.74
CA PRO A 186 -17.83 29.05 -39.33
C PRO A 186 -17.39 29.14 -37.82
N LYS A 187 -16.16 28.61 -37.57
CA LYS A 187 -15.04 29.13 -36.71
C LYS A 187 -14.49 28.14 -35.66
N THR A 188 -13.49 27.33 -36.03
CA THR A 188 -12.43 26.82 -35.11
C THR A 188 -11.30 26.21 -35.94
N CYS A 189 -10.03 26.46 -35.59
CA CYS A 189 -8.90 25.66 -36.10
C CYS A 189 -9.00 24.24 -35.49
N ARG A 190 -8.44 23.22 -36.16
CA ARG A 190 -8.46 21.83 -35.69
C ARG A 190 -7.63 21.64 -34.41
N GLU A 191 -7.89 20.57 -33.65
CA GLU A 191 -7.25 20.28 -32.34
C GLU A 191 -5.71 20.22 -32.38
N ASP A 192 -5.11 20.03 -33.56
CA ASP A 192 -3.67 19.95 -33.81
C ASP A 192 -3.04 21.23 -34.42
N GLU A 193 -3.83 22.29 -34.61
CA GLU A 193 -3.42 23.57 -35.21
C GLU A 193 -3.64 24.76 -34.25
N PHE A 194 -2.61 25.59 -34.07
CA PHE A 194 -2.67 26.83 -33.30
C PHE A 194 -3.22 27.97 -34.16
N GLN A 195 -4.29 28.62 -33.68
CA GLN A 195 -4.83 29.81 -34.34
C GLN A 195 -4.04 31.06 -33.94
N CYS A 196 -3.32 31.66 -34.90
CA CYS A 196 -2.77 33.00 -34.76
C CYS A 196 -3.90 34.00 -34.47
N ARG A 197 -3.58 35.10 -33.78
CA ARG A 197 -4.57 36.11 -33.40
C ARG A 197 -5.25 36.80 -34.59
N ASP A 198 -4.62 36.77 -35.76
CA ASP A 198 -5.16 37.28 -37.02
C ASP A 198 -6.10 36.28 -37.74
N GLY A 199 -6.29 35.09 -37.17
CA GLY A 199 -7.18 34.04 -37.66
C GLY A 199 -6.51 32.98 -38.54
N THR A 200 -5.19 33.08 -38.75
CA THR A 200 -4.41 32.10 -39.54
C THR A 200 -4.13 30.85 -38.69
N CYS A 201 -4.39 29.64 -39.19
CA CYS A 201 -4.07 28.39 -38.46
C CYS A 201 -2.64 27.93 -38.82
N LEU A 202 -1.80 27.68 -37.81
CA LEU A 202 -0.46 27.11 -37.94
C LEU A 202 -0.42 25.72 -37.30
N PRO A 203 0.37 24.76 -37.81
CA PRO A 203 0.60 23.49 -37.13
C PRO A 203 1.11 23.69 -35.70
N SER A 204 0.56 22.96 -34.72
CA SER A 204 0.87 23.18 -33.29
C SER A 204 2.35 23.01 -32.89
N TYR A 205 3.21 22.43 -33.74
CA TYR A 205 4.65 22.35 -33.52
C TYR A 205 5.41 23.64 -33.87
N LEU A 206 4.79 24.57 -34.61
CA LEU A 206 5.33 25.91 -34.88
C LEU A 206 4.97 26.92 -33.79
N ARG A 207 4.12 26.53 -32.83
CA ARG A 207 3.84 27.33 -31.65
C ARG A 207 4.98 27.17 -30.65
N CYS A 208 5.57 28.27 -30.18
CA CYS A 208 6.62 28.27 -29.15
C CYS A 208 7.93 27.59 -29.57
N ASN A 209 8.27 27.64 -30.86
CA ASN A 209 9.50 27.09 -31.42
C ASN A 209 10.67 28.11 -31.40
N GLY A 210 10.46 29.31 -30.85
CA GLY A 210 11.44 30.38 -30.77
C GLY A 210 11.56 31.22 -32.05
N HIS A 211 10.67 31.02 -33.03
CA HIS A 211 10.60 31.75 -34.28
C HIS A 211 9.21 32.36 -34.46
N ALA A 212 9.13 33.62 -34.89
CA ALA A 212 7.85 34.28 -35.13
C ALA A 212 7.27 33.82 -36.48
N ASP A 213 6.51 32.73 -36.47
CA ASP A 213 5.82 32.15 -37.63
C ASP A 213 4.42 32.74 -37.82
N CYS A 214 3.76 33.25 -36.76
CA CYS A 214 2.60 34.12 -36.91
C CYS A 214 3.04 35.54 -37.32
N ARG A 215 2.23 36.16 -38.18
CA ARG A 215 2.50 37.51 -38.70
C ARG A 215 2.53 38.61 -37.62
N ASP A 216 1.90 38.36 -36.48
CA ASP A 216 1.89 39.23 -35.29
C ASP A 216 2.71 38.67 -34.11
N SER A 217 3.48 37.59 -34.32
CA SER A 217 4.22 36.86 -33.28
C SER A 217 3.35 36.29 -32.14
N SER A 218 2.07 36.02 -32.40
CA SER A 218 1.16 35.42 -31.41
C SER A 218 1.46 33.96 -31.07
N ASP A 219 2.20 33.25 -31.93
CA ASP A 219 2.71 31.89 -31.71
C ASP A 219 3.85 31.80 -30.68
N GLU A 220 4.53 32.91 -30.41
CA GLU A 220 5.67 32.99 -29.48
C GLU A 220 5.34 33.77 -28.19
N THR A 221 4.07 34.09 -27.98
CA THR A 221 3.59 34.79 -26.77
C THR A 221 2.56 33.93 -26.02
N GLU A 222 2.75 33.75 -24.70
CA GLU A 222 1.99 32.80 -23.83
C GLU A 222 2.20 31.29 -24.12
N CYS A 223 3.45 30.85 -24.06
CA CYS A 223 3.84 29.44 -24.20
C CYS A 223 3.79 28.65 -22.87
N GLN A 224 2.98 27.60 -22.83
CA GLN A 224 2.98 26.55 -21.79
C GLN A 224 3.22 25.19 -22.48
N CYS A 225 4.10 24.35 -21.91
CA CYS A 225 4.46 23.04 -22.48
C CYS A 225 3.27 22.05 -22.45
N LYS A 226 3.25 21.06 -23.37
CA LYS A 226 2.19 20.03 -23.46
C LYS A 226 2.34 18.97 -22.34
N ASP A 227 1.29 18.18 -22.07
CA ASP A 227 1.25 17.16 -20.99
C ASP A 227 2.36 16.08 -21.07
N ASN A 228 3.03 15.95 -22.21
CA ASN A 228 4.08 14.96 -22.46
C ASN A 228 5.49 15.58 -22.50
N GLU A 229 5.63 16.86 -22.14
CA GLU A 229 6.86 17.64 -22.26
C GLU A 229 7.22 18.32 -20.93
N PHE A 230 8.48 18.22 -20.52
CA PHE A 230 9.06 18.86 -19.35
C PHE A 230 9.65 20.24 -19.71
N GLN A 231 9.34 21.26 -18.91
CA GLN A 231 9.85 22.62 -19.10
C GLN A 231 11.18 22.83 -18.36
N CYS A 232 12.26 23.09 -19.11
CA CYS A 232 13.54 23.54 -18.59
C CYS A 232 13.41 24.90 -17.87
N GLY A 233 14.34 25.24 -16.97
CA GLY A 233 14.33 26.49 -16.21
C GLY A 233 14.43 27.75 -17.08
N ASN A 234 15.00 27.65 -18.28
CA ASN A 234 15.02 28.68 -19.32
C ASN A 234 13.75 28.73 -20.19
N LYS A 235 12.70 28.00 -19.82
CA LYS A 235 11.38 27.90 -20.49
C LYS A 235 11.36 27.14 -21.82
N LYS A 236 12.42 26.41 -22.17
CA LYS A 236 12.48 25.47 -23.30
C LYS A 236 11.78 24.15 -22.92
N CYS A 237 10.97 23.56 -23.79
CA CYS A 237 10.30 22.28 -23.52
C CYS A 237 11.10 21.11 -24.11
N ILE A 238 11.29 20.03 -23.35
CA ILE A 238 11.89 18.76 -23.77
C ILE A 238 10.89 17.62 -23.50
N ASP A 239 11.06 16.44 -24.11
CA ASP A 239 10.18 15.28 -23.84
C ASP A 239 10.27 14.85 -22.35
N ILE A 240 9.15 14.52 -21.71
CA ILE A 240 9.12 14.14 -20.29
C ILE A 240 10.01 12.93 -19.96
N ARG A 241 10.31 12.06 -20.94
CA ARG A 241 11.25 10.92 -20.80
C ARG A 241 12.71 11.33 -20.73
N ARG A 242 13.04 12.55 -21.13
CA ARG A 242 14.38 13.16 -21.04
C ARG A 242 14.57 13.97 -19.76
N LYS A 243 13.57 13.98 -18.89
CA LYS A 243 13.72 14.46 -17.52
C LYS A 243 14.33 13.32 -16.70
N CYS A 244 15.47 13.56 -16.07
CA CYS A 244 16.16 12.61 -15.18
C CYS A 244 16.66 11.33 -15.89
N ASP A 245 17.10 11.43 -17.14
CA ASP A 245 17.65 10.33 -17.94
C ASP A 245 19.19 10.21 -17.84
N ARG A 246 19.81 11.00 -16.95
CA ARG A 246 21.26 11.11 -16.70
C ARG A 246 22.03 11.72 -17.86
N ARG A 247 21.34 12.39 -18.79
CA ARG A 247 21.93 13.22 -19.85
C ARG A 247 21.39 14.64 -19.71
N VAL A 248 22.24 15.62 -20.00
CA VAL A 248 21.88 17.03 -19.88
C VAL A 248 21.30 17.48 -21.21
N ASP A 249 19.97 17.43 -21.31
CA ASP A 249 19.16 17.84 -22.45
C ASP A 249 18.62 19.26 -22.30
N CYS A 250 18.46 19.76 -21.07
CA CYS A 250 18.29 21.19 -20.79
C CYS A 250 19.66 21.89 -20.65
N GLU A 251 19.85 22.98 -21.39
CA GLU A 251 21.09 23.78 -21.36
C GLU A 251 21.44 24.34 -19.97
N ASP A 252 20.46 24.45 -19.08
CA ASP A 252 20.59 24.93 -17.70
C ASP A 252 20.59 23.81 -16.65
N PHE A 253 20.68 22.54 -17.06
CA PHE A 253 20.64 21.33 -16.22
C PHE A 253 19.33 21.12 -15.46
N SER A 254 18.24 21.83 -15.81
CA SER A 254 16.98 21.73 -15.05
C SER A 254 16.26 20.39 -15.16
N ASP A 255 16.54 19.62 -16.21
CA ASP A 255 16.07 18.25 -16.44
C ASP A 255 16.76 17.22 -15.56
N GLU A 256 17.99 17.48 -15.15
CA GLU A 256 18.79 16.62 -14.26
C GLU A 256 18.91 17.20 -12.84
N ALA A 257 18.37 18.38 -12.60
CA ALA A 257 18.34 19.03 -11.29
C ALA A 257 17.07 18.66 -10.54
N ASN A 258 17.23 18.09 -9.34
CA ASN A 258 16.14 17.73 -8.41
C ASN A 258 15.24 16.58 -8.91
N CYS A 259 15.88 15.54 -9.45
CA CYS A 259 15.25 14.26 -9.76
C CYS A 259 14.93 13.48 -8.48
N GLU A 260 13.66 13.17 -8.26
CA GLU A 260 13.25 12.14 -7.30
C GLU A 260 13.47 10.76 -7.95
N CYS A 261 14.00 9.80 -7.17
CA CYS A 261 14.30 8.45 -7.67
C CYS A 261 13.01 7.80 -8.23
N GLN A 262 13.11 7.05 -9.33
CA GLN A 262 11.94 6.39 -9.94
C GLN A 262 11.33 5.34 -8.97
N ASP A 263 10.09 4.91 -9.21
CA ASP A 263 9.33 3.96 -8.35
C ASP A 263 10.06 2.63 -8.04
N ASN A 264 11.13 2.33 -8.77
CA ASN A 264 11.98 1.15 -8.62
C ASN A 264 13.41 1.47 -8.13
N GLU A 265 13.71 2.66 -7.59
CA GLU A 265 15.03 3.09 -7.11
C GLU A 265 15.00 3.56 -5.62
N PHE A 266 15.98 3.16 -4.82
CA PHE A 266 16.19 3.58 -3.43
C PHE A 266 17.13 4.78 -3.32
N ARG A 267 16.77 5.73 -2.45
CA ARG A 267 17.54 6.96 -2.22
C ARG A 267 18.50 6.81 -1.04
N CYS A 268 19.79 6.88 -1.32
CA CYS A 268 20.85 6.99 -0.33
C CYS A 268 20.72 8.29 0.50
N GLY A 269 21.20 8.27 1.74
CA GLY A 269 21.26 9.40 2.66
C GLY A 269 22.20 10.52 2.21
N ASP A 270 23.14 10.24 1.30
CA ASP A 270 23.97 11.22 0.60
C ASP A 270 23.27 11.80 -0.66
N GLY A 271 22.05 11.34 -0.97
CA GLY A 271 21.20 11.86 -2.04
C GLY A 271 21.34 11.17 -3.39
N LYS A 272 22.15 10.11 -3.52
CA LYS A 272 22.25 9.28 -4.74
C LYS A 272 21.09 8.27 -4.85
N CYS A 273 20.63 7.98 -6.07
CA CYS A 273 19.64 6.92 -6.32
C CYS A 273 20.34 5.63 -6.77
N ILE A 274 20.06 4.53 -6.09
CA ILE A 274 20.46 3.17 -6.46
C ILE A 274 19.20 2.37 -6.83
N GLU A 275 19.32 1.28 -7.55
CA GLU A 275 18.17 0.46 -7.92
C GLU A 275 17.55 -0.18 -6.67
N GLY A 276 16.23 -0.22 -6.54
CA GLY A 276 15.52 -0.58 -5.29
C GLY A 276 15.83 -1.99 -4.77
N ARG A 277 16.34 -2.88 -5.64
CA ARG A 277 16.87 -4.20 -5.28
C ARG A 277 18.19 -4.17 -4.52
N ARG A 278 18.94 -3.07 -4.61
CA ARG A 278 20.24 -2.81 -3.99
C ARG A 278 20.14 -2.16 -2.62
N ARG A 279 18.92 -2.03 -2.12
CA ARG A 279 18.63 -1.63 -0.75
C ARG A 279 18.58 -2.88 0.12
N CYS A 280 19.39 -2.94 1.17
CA CYS A 280 19.46 -4.10 2.07
C CYS A 280 19.88 -5.38 1.33
N ASP A 281 20.86 -5.28 0.43
CA ASP A 281 21.40 -6.42 -0.32
C ASP A 281 22.69 -6.97 0.28
N GLY A 282 23.15 -6.38 1.39
CA GLY A 282 24.35 -6.80 2.12
C GLY A 282 25.63 -6.16 1.60
N THR A 283 25.54 -5.30 0.58
CA THR A 283 26.65 -4.56 -0.02
C THR A 283 26.40 -3.07 0.11
N ALA A 284 27.42 -2.30 0.52
CA ALA A 284 27.29 -0.84 0.62
C ALA A 284 27.41 -0.18 -0.76
N ASP A 285 26.28 -0.03 -1.42
CA ASP A 285 26.14 0.64 -2.72
C ASP A 285 25.91 2.15 -2.55
N CYS A 286 25.41 2.58 -1.40
CA CYS A 286 25.41 3.98 -0.96
C CYS A 286 26.73 4.34 -0.30
N ARG A 287 27.24 5.54 -0.63
CA ARG A 287 28.55 6.02 -0.17
C ARG A 287 28.59 6.28 1.34
N ASP A 288 27.43 6.46 1.95
CA ASP A 288 27.21 6.71 3.37
C ASP A 288 26.60 5.51 4.12
N TYR A 289 26.55 4.31 3.50
CA TYR A 289 25.97 3.08 4.08
C TYR A 289 24.47 3.16 4.40
N SER A 290 23.76 4.15 3.84
CA SER A 290 22.33 4.39 4.12
C SER A 290 21.37 3.34 3.54
N ASP A 291 21.80 2.63 2.51
CA ASP A 291 21.12 1.45 1.94
C ASP A 291 21.15 0.24 2.85
N GLU A 292 22.17 0.12 3.68
CA GLU A 292 22.39 -1.01 4.60
C GLU A 292 22.07 -0.66 6.06
N THR A 293 21.58 0.55 6.33
CA THR A 293 21.22 1.01 7.68
C THR A 293 19.72 1.31 7.77
N SER A 294 19.07 0.77 8.81
CA SER A 294 17.60 0.79 8.99
C SER A 294 16.79 -0.08 8.00
N CYS A 295 17.35 -1.23 7.61
CA CYS A 295 16.61 -2.29 6.94
C CYS A 295 15.62 -2.94 7.92
N ALA A 296 14.33 -2.99 7.55
CA ALA A 296 13.38 -3.88 8.19
C ALA A 296 13.63 -5.28 7.63
N CYS A 297 13.90 -6.25 8.51
CA CYS A 297 14.11 -7.64 8.11
C CYS A 297 12.88 -8.13 7.29
N LYS A 298 13.11 -8.85 6.20
CA LYS A 298 12.03 -9.36 5.34
C LYS A 298 11.14 -10.32 6.14
N ASP A 299 9.93 -10.65 5.65
CA ASP A 299 8.95 -11.53 6.33
C ASP A 299 9.51 -12.91 6.78
N ASN A 300 10.69 -13.29 6.28
CA ASN A 300 11.40 -14.53 6.57
C ASN A 300 12.70 -14.30 7.39
N GLU A 301 12.89 -13.16 8.03
CA GLU A 301 14.13 -12.80 8.75
C GLU A 301 13.85 -12.33 10.20
N PHE A 302 14.62 -12.83 11.17
CA PHE A 302 14.63 -12.46 12.57
C PHE A 302 15.62 -11.32 12.86
N ARG A 303 15.19 -10.34 13.67
CA ARG A 303 16.00 -9.19 14.05
C ARG A 303 16.73 -9.42 15.37
N CYS A 304 18.06 -9.39 15.32
CA CYS A 304 18.96 -9.42 16.45
C CYS A 304 18.84 -8.15 17.33
N GLY A 305 19.17 -8.26 18.61
CA GLY A 305 19.14 -7.16 19.57
C GLY A 305 20.16 -6.05 19.31
N ASP A 306 21.18 -6.31 18.49
CA ASP A 306 22.15 -5.31 17.98
C ASP A 306 21.69 -4.62 16.69
N GLY A 307 20.56 -5.05 16.10
CA GLY A 307 19.97 -4.47 14.91
C GLY A 307 20.29 -5.18 13.59
N SER A 308 21.05 -6.29 13.60
CA SER A 308 21.28 -7.15 12.43
C SER A 308 20.07 -8.06 12.12
N CYS A 309 19.90 -8.46 10.86
CA CYS A 309 18.84 -9.37 10.41
C CYS A 309 19.45 -10.72 10.02
N ILE A 310 18.92 -11.80 10.57
CA ILE A 310 19.26 -13.18 10.22
C ILE A 310 18.01 -13.87 9.68
N ASP A 311 18.12 -14.95 8.92
CA ASP A 311 16.92 -15.70 8.49
C ASP A 311 16.14 -16.21 9.72
N ILE A 312 14.81 -16.20 9.67
CA ILE A 312 13.95 -16.64 10.77
C ILE A 312 14.17 -18.11 11.16
N ARG A 313 14.78 -18.91 10.28
CA ARG A 313 15.23 -20.29 10.54
C ARG A 313 16.47 -20.36 11.43
N ARG A 314 17.25 -19.29 11.48
CA ARG A 314 18.47 -19.12 12.31
C ARG A 314 18.19 -18.54 13.69
N LYS A 315 16.92 -18.25 13.96
CA LYS A 315 16.47 -17.95 15.31
C LYS A 315 16.27 -19.28 16.04
N CYS A 316 17.02 -19.51 17.11
CA CYS A 316 16.92 -20.71 17.95
C CYS A 316 17.46 -21.99 17.28
N ASP A 317 18.48 -21.87 16.44
CA ASP A 317 19.10 -22.99 15.73
C ASP A 317 20.28 -23.63 16.49
N GLY A 318 20.57 -23.13 17.71
CA GLY A 318 21.64 -23.63 18.57
C GLY A 318 23.00 -23.01 18.29
N THR A 319 23.08 -22.08 17.33
CA THR A 319 24.27 -21.29 16.98
C THR A 319 23.99 -19.81 17.13
N ALA A 320 24.91 -19.06 17.74
CA ALA A 320 24.74 -17.61 17.87
C ALA A 320 25.11 -16.91 16.57
N ASP A 321 24.09 -16.70 15.75
CA ASP A 321 24.14 -15.95 14.51
C ASP A 321 23.91 -14.44 14.74
N CYS A 322 23.28 -14.06 15.84
CA CYS A 322 23.31 -12.69 16.33
C CYS A 322 24.58 -12.42 17.14
N ARG A 323 25.27 -11.29 16.86
CA ARG A 323 26.49 -10.89 17.59
C ARG A 323 26.27 -10.71 19.09
N ASP A 324 25.06 -10.36 19.49
CA ASP A 324 24.67 -10.21 20.90
C ASP A 324 24.00 -11.49 21.47
N TYR A 325 24.01 -12.62 20.76
CA TYR A 325 23.46 -13.89 21.22
C TYR A 325 21.94 -13.83 21.51
N SER A 326 21.20 -12.95 20.83
CA SER A 326 19.78 -12.69 21.11
C SER A 326 18.82 -13.62 20.37
N ASP A 327 19.24 -14.19 19.26
CA ASP A 327 18.61 -15.30 18.54
C ASP A 327 18.52 -16.59 19.36
N GLU A 328 19.53 -16.88 20.17
CA GLU A 328 19.63 -18.11 20.97
C GLU A 328 19.10 -17.95 22.40
N ARG A 329 18.46 -16.82 22.71
CA ARG A 329 17.90 -16.54 24.04
C ARG A 329 16.38 -16.64 24.03
N ASN A 330 15.85 -17.46 24.96
CA ASN A 330 14.42 -17.62 25.25
C ASN A 330 13.59 -18.22 24.09
N CYS A 331 14.08 -19.32 23.55
CA CYS A 331 13.47 -20.08 22.46
C CYS A 331 12.36 -21.03 22.94
N SER A 332 11.23 -21.07 22.24
CA SER A 332 10.13 -22.03 22.45
C SER A 332 9.70 -22.59 21.10
N CYS A 333 9.73 -23.92 20.92
CA CYS A 333 9.51 -24.59 19.64
C CYS A 333 8.11 -24.35 19.05
N LYS A 334 8.00 -24.28 17.72
CA LYS A 334 6.72 -24.09 17.00
C LYS A 334 5.85 -25.37 17.03
N SER A 335 4.56 -25.25 16.72
CA SER A 335 3.55 -26.34 16.71
C SER A 335 3.95 -27.61 15.92
N ASN A 336 4.82 -27.44 14.94
CA ASN A 336 5.18 -28.46 13.95
C ASN A 336 6.59 -29.04 14.21
N GLU A 337 7.22 -28.67 15.33
CA GLU A 337 8.59 -29.05 15.70
C GLU A 337 8.57 -29.91 16.99
N PHE A 338 9.43 -30.93 17.05
CA PHE A 338 9.72 -31.76 18.22
C PHE A 338 10.89 -31.16 19.02
N ARG A 339 10.76 -31.16 20.35
CA ARG A 339 11.77 -30.59 21.25
C ARG A 339 12.70 -31.67 21.78
N CYS A 340 13.97 -31.57 21.45
CA CYS A 340 15.05 -32.41 21.96
C CYS A 340 15.21 -32.26 23.49
N GLY A 341 15.76 -33.29 24.14
CA GLY A 341 16.00 -33.34 25.58
C GLY A 341 17.05 -32.35 26.09
N ASP A 342 17.94 -31.87 25.22
CA ASP A 342 18.90 -30.81 25.48
C ASP A 342 18.36 -29.38 25.21
N GLY A 343 17.13 -29.28 24.69
CA GLY A 343 16.40 -28.03 24.49
C GLY A 343 16.38 -27.50 23.06
N ALA A 344 17.00 -28.18 22.08
CA ALA A 344 16.90 -27.85 20.66
C ALA A 344 15.52 -28.22 20.05
N CYS A 345 15.15 -27.62 18.92
CA CYS A 345 13.89 -27.88 18.21
C CYS A 345 14.19 -28.45 16.82
N ILE A 346 13.65 -29.63 16.49
CA ILE A 346 13.74 -30.26 15.18
C ILE A 346 12.34 -30.38 14.57
N ASP A 347 12.18 -30.56 13.26
CA ASP A 347 10.85 -30.76 12.66
C ASP A 347 10.21 -32.07 13.15
N LYS A 348 8.89 -32.12 13.38
CA LYS A 348 8.20 -33.36 13.84
C LYS A 348 8.36 -34.53 12.86
N SER A 349 8.66 -34.27 11.59
CA SER A 349 8.98 -35.31 10.59
C SER A 349 10.33 -35.99 10.83
N ARG A 350 11.23 -35.34 11.58
CA ARG A 350 12.56 -35.85 11.98
C ARG A 350 12.56 -36.50 13.36
N GLN A 351 11.41 -36.53 14.01
CA GLN A 351 11.22 -37.37 15.17
C GLN A 351 11.02 -38.80 14.67
N CYS A 352 11.94 -39.71 15.00
CA CYS A 352 11.87 -41.13 14.64
C CYS A 352 12.15 -41.46 13.17
N ASP A 353 13.05 -40.72 12.53
CA ASP A 353 13.46 -40.95 11.14
C ASP A 353 14.72 -41.83 10.99
N ARG A 354 15.22 -42.35 12.11
CA ARG A 354 16.43 -43.21 12.25
C ARG A 354 17.75 -42.47 12.12
N THR A 355 17.71 -41.14 12.10
CA THR A 355 18.87 -40.27 12.08
C THR A 355 18.89 -39.49 13.39
N PRO A 356 19.99 -39.52 14.18
CA PRO A 356 20.06 -38.72 15.39
C PRO A 356 20.28 -37.25 15.03
N ASP A 357 19.18 -36.52 14.89
CA ASP A 357 19.11 -35.10 14.56
C ASP A 357 19.14 -34.22 15.83
N CYS A 358 18.73 -34.76 16.98
CA CYS A 358 19.03 -34.15 18.27
C CYS A 358 20.47 -34.48 18.68
N ARG A 359 21.22 -33.48 19.17
CA ARG A 359 22.59 -33.66 19.69
C ARG A 359 22.65 -34.69 20.82
N ASP A 360 21.61 -34.75 21.65
CA ASP A 360 21.47 -35.76 22.70
C ASP A 360 20.77 -37.05 22.22
N HIS A 361 20.42 -37.23 20.94
CA HIS A 361 19.73 -38.41 20.41
C HIS A 361 18.39 -38.71 21.10
N SER A 362 17.68 -37.67 21.55
CA SER A 362 16.38 -37.81 22.22
C SER A 362 15.21 -37.98 21.25
N ASP A 363 15.36 -37.54 20.01
CA ASP A 363 14.48 -37.75 18.87
C ASP A 363 14.39 -39.19 18.39
N GLU A 364 15.47 -39.95 18.52
CA GLU A 364 15.54 -41.35 18.11
C GLU A 364 15.35 -42.34 19.28
N ARG A 365 15.09 -41.81 20.48
CA ARG A 365 14.82 -42.63 21.66
C ARG A 365 13.32 -42.85 21.86
N ASN A 366 12.92 -44.13 21.91
CA ASN A 366 11.53 -44.60 22.06
C ASN A 366 10.61 -44.28 20.87
N CYS A 367 11.06 -44.59 19.66
CA CYS A 367 10.33 -44.40 18.42
C CYS A 367 9.47 -45.61 17.99
N PRO A 368 8.20 -45.41 17.55
CA PRO A 368 7.38 -46.47 16.98
C PRO A 368 7.71 -46.71 15.50
N VAL A 369 8.02 -47.96 15.13
CA VAL A 369 8.52 -48.34 13.79
C VAL A 369 7.38 -48.54 12.76
N PRO A 370 7.37 -47.86 11.59
CA PRO A 370 6.50 -48.22 10.45
C PRO A 370 7.29 -48.89 9.31
N GLY A 371 6.68 -49.89 8.65
CA GLY A 371 7.24 -50.64 7.51
C GLY A 371 6.92 -50.05 6.13
N CYS A 372 7.59 -50.55 5.07
CA CYS A 372 7.44 -50.09 3.67
C CYS A 372 5.97 -50.17 3.17
N SER A 373 5.64 -49.33 2.17
CA SER A 373 4.31 -49.29 1.54
C SER A 373 4.00 -50.58 0.74
N ALA A 374 2.71 -50.89 0.52
CA ALA A 374 2.25 -52.15 -0.09
C ALA A 374 2.71 -52.39 -1.55
N SER A 375 3.25 -51.37 -2.22
CA SER A 375 3.79 -51.44 -3.58
C SER A 375 5.34 -51.52 -3.64
N GLN A 376 6.01 -51.63 -2.49
CA GLN A 376 7.48 -51.59 -2.39
C GLN A 376 8.05 -52.80 -1.63
N PHE A 377 9.09 -53.44 -2.18
CA PHE A 377 9.87 -54.48 -1.54
C PHE A 377 11.00 -53.90 -0.67
N ARG A 378 11.19 -54.45 0.53
CA ARG A 378 12.23 -54.02 1.46
C ARG A 378 13.48 -54.88 1.29
N CYS A 379 14.59 -54.27 0.89
CA CYS A 379 15.92 -54.88 0.87
C CYS A 379 16.35 -55.28 2.30
N GLY A 380 17.28 -56.24 2.40
CA GLY A 380 17.79 -56.75 3.68
C GLY A 380 18.51 -55.70 4.55
N ASP A 381 19.07 -54.67 3.93
CA ASP A 381 19.64 -53.48 4.58
C ASP A 381 18.60 -52.45 5.05
N GLY A 382 17.33 -52.63 4.66
CA GLY A 382 16.20 -51.81 5.10
C GLY A 382 15.73 -50.73 4.12
N ARG A 383 16.29 -50.66 2.90
CA ARG A 383 15.82 -49.77 1.83
C ARG A 383 14.55 -50.32 1.14
N CYS A 384 13.65 -49.46 0.62
CA CYS A 384 12.46 -49.91 -0.11
C CYS A 384 12.62 -49.65 -1.63
N ILE A 385 12.52 -50.69 -2.46
CA ILE A 385 12.49 -50.64 -3.93
C ILE A 385 11.09 -51.01 -4.44
N ASP A 386 10.73 -50.71 -5.68
CA ASP A 386 9.41 -51.11 -6.23
C ASP A 386 9.31 -52.63 -6.34
N ILE A 387 8.13 -53.22 -6.07
CA ILE A 387 7.99 -54.70 -6.05
C ILE A 387 8.22 -55.35 -7.43
N SER A 388 8.15 -54.56 -8.52
CA SER A 388 8.48 -55.00 -9.88
C SER A 388 9.98 -55.22 -10.14
N ARG A 389 10.84 -54.69 -9.27
CA ARG A 389 12.32 -54.78 -9.31
C ARG A 389 12.88 -55.87 -8.40
N LYS A 390 12.06 -56.90 -8.16
CA LYS A 390 12.42 -58.05 -7.35
C LYS A 390 12.40 -59.27 -8.24
N CYS A 391 13.53 -59.94 -8.42
CA CYS A 391 13.69 -61.05 -9.35
C CYS A 391 13.48 -60.67 -10.81
N ASP A 392 14.07 -59.56 -11.24
CA ASP A 392 14.01 -59.07 -12.63
C ASP A 392 15.33 -59.29 -13.40
N ASP A 393 16.21 -60.16 -12.86
CA ASP A 393 17.57 -60.46 -13.33
C ASP A 393 18.51 -59.24 -13.29
N ARG A 394 18.16 -58.18 -12.53
CA ARG A 394 19.01 -57.01 -12.27
C ARG A 394 19.11 -56.76 -10.78
N VAL A 395 20.31 -56.36 -10.35
CA VAL A 395 20.60 -56.13 -8.93
C VAL A 395 20.29 -54.67 -8.62
N ASP A 396 19.12 -54.45 -8.07
CA ASP A 396 18.55 -53.17 -7.67
C ASP A 396 18.62 -52.92 -6.15
N CYS A 397 18.77 -53.97 -5.32
CA CYS A 397 19.17 -53.84 -3.92
C CYS A 397 20.71 -53.89 -3.76
N PRO A 398 21.32 -52.97 -3.00
CA PRO A 398 22.77 -52.92 -2.80
C PRO A 398 23.37 -54.17 -2.14
N ASP A 399 22.57 -54.90 -1.36
CA ASP A 399 22.94 -56.12 -0.65
C ASP A 399 22.56 -57.41 -1.41
N PHE A 400 22.13 -57.29 -2.68
CA PHE A 400 21.71 -58.39 -3.55
C PHE A 400 20.46 -59.14 -3.07
N SER A 401 19.71 -58.59 -2.10
CA SER A 401 18.59 -59.30 -1.47
C SER A 401 17.31 -59.36 -2.32
N ASP A 402 17.22 -58.53 -3.37
CA ASP A 402 16.20 -58.58 -4.41
C ASP A 402 16.39 -59.73 -5.40
N GLU A 403 17.66 -60.10 -5.68
CA GLU A 403 18.02 -61.18 -6.60
C GLU A 403 18.48 -62.47 -5.89
N ALA A 404 18.57 -62.44 -4.56
CA ALA A 404 18.83 -63.62 -3.75
C ALA A 404 17.56 -64.48 -3.61
N ASN A 405 17.64 -65.76 -3.99
CA ASN A 405 16.52 -66.74 -4.03
C ASN A 405 15.45 -66.49 -5.11
N CYS A 406 15.85 -66.07 -6.31
CA CYS A 406 14.96 -66.04 -7.47
C CYS A 406 14.98 -67.40 -8.20
N VAL A 407 14.11 -68.31 -7.76
CA VAL A 407 13.77 -69.51 -8.52
C VAL A 407 12.53 -69.16 -9.37
N SER A 408 12.73 -69.13 -10.68
CA SER A 408 11.79 -68.66 -11.71
C SER A 408 10.43 -69.38 -11.66
N ASP A 409 9.34 -68.65 -11.35
CA ASP A 409 8.05 -69.27 -11.02
C ASP A 409 6.77 -68.63 -11.63
N ALA A 410 6.85 -67.75 -12.65
CA ALA A 410 5.64 -67.09 -13.18
C ALA A 410 5.49 -67.11 -14.71
N CYS A 411 4.32 -67.60 -15.16
CA CYS A 411 3.84 -67.52 -16.55
C CYS A 411 3.40 -66.09 -16.91
N ARG A 412 3.36 -65.74 -18.20
CA ARG A 412 2.97 -64.41 -18.67
C ARG A 412 1.49 -64.09 -18.40
N SER A 413 1.14 -62.80 -18.41
CA SER A 413 -0.16 -62.27 -17.96
C SER A 413 -1.40 -62.78 -18.73
N ASP A 414 -1.23 -63.40 -19.89
CA ASP A 414 -2.27 -64.02 -20.71
C ASP A 414 -2.29 -65.57 -20.63
N GLU A 415 -1.50 -66.15 -19.70
CA GLU A 415 -1.34 -67.59 -19.52
C GLU A 415 -1.64 -68.07 -18.08
N PHE A 416 -2.41 -69.16 -17.96
CA PHE A 416 -2.67 -69.91 -16.74
C PHE A 416 -1.59 -70.97 -16.49
N ARG A 417 -1.06 -71.01 -15.26
CA ARG A 417 -0.04 -71.97 -14.84
C ARG A 417 -0.66 -73.24 -14.27
N CYS A 418 -0.40 -74.37 -14.90
CA CYS A 418 -0.71 -75.69 -14.38
C CYS A 418 0.07 -75.99 -13.10
N LYS A 419 -0.48 -76.79 -12.17
CA LYS A 419 0.23 -77.22 -10.95
C LYS A 419 1.52 -78.01 -11.24
N SER A 420 1.58 -78.67 -12.40
CA SER A 420 2.77 -79.33 -12.96
C SER A 420 3.85 -78.36 -13.46
N GLY A 421 3.58 -77.05 -13.44
CA GLY A 421 4.53 -75.99 -13.78
C GLY A 421 4.49 -75.53 -15.24
N GLN A 422 3.68 -76.16 -16.10
CA GLN A 422 3.48 -75.76 -17.50
C GLN A 422 2.52 -74.55 -17.62
N CYS A 423 2.79 -73.62 -18.54
CA CYS A 423 1.92 -72.48 -18.83
C CYS A 423 1.01 -72.79 -20.03
N ILE A 424 -0.30 -72.59 -19.90
CA ILE A 424 -1.31 -72.68 -20.98
C ILE A 424 -2.05 -71.34 -21.09
N ARG A 425 -2.71 -71.02 -22.20
CA ARG A 425 -3.46 -69.74 -22.29
C ARG A 425 -4.67 -69.72 -21.36
N LEU A 426 -5.04 -68.55 -20.83
CA LEU A 426 -6.17 -68.39 -19.89
C LEU A 426 -7.52 -68.92 -20.41
N ALA A 427 -7.73 -68.98 -21.73
CA ALA A 427 -8.90 -69.59 -22.37
C ALA A 427 -8.96 -71.14 -22.23
N GLY A 428 -7.86 -71.76 -21.80
CA GLY A 428 -7.72 -73.19 -21.54
C GLY A 428 -8.11 -73.63 -20.12
N LYS A 429 -8.54 -72.70 -19.26
CA LYS A 429 -8.90 -72.99 -17.86
C LYS A 429 -10.41 -73.20 -17.70
N CYS A 430 -10.84 -74.30 -17.08
CA CYS A 430 -12.25 -74.65 -16.84
C CYS A 430 -13.12 -74.70 -18.12
N ASN A 431 -12.54 -75.17 -19.22
CA ASN A 431 -13.20 -75.32 -20.51
C ASN A 431 -13.70 -76.76 -20.77
N ARG A 432 -13.63 -77.66 -19.77
CA ARG A 432 -13.98 -79.09 -19.81
C ARG A 432 -13.08 -79.94 -20.71
N HIS A 433 -11.96 -79.39 -21.16
CA HIS A 433 -10.93 -80.10 -21.90
C HIS A 433 -9.65 -80.09 -21.06
N ARG A 434 -8.93 -81.22 -21.02
CA ARG A 434 -7.72 -81.33 -20.20
C ARG A 434 -6.51 -80.85 -20.99
N ASP A 435 -6.22 -79.57 -20.88
CA ASP A 435 -5.12 -78.85 -21.50
C ASP A 435 -3.86 -78.82 -20.62
N CYS A 436 -3.99 -78.93 -19.29
CA CYS A 436 -2.86 -79.20 -18.38
C CYS A 436 -2.56 -80.69 -18.26
N SER A 437 -1.27 -81.06 -18.31
CA SER A 437 -0.83 -82.47 -18.26
C SER A 437 -1.18 -83.20 -16.96
N ASP A 438 -1.36 -82.47 -15.85
CA ASP A 438 -1.83 -83.01 -14.56
C ASP A 438 -3.35 -82.81 -14.32
N GLY A 439 -4.06 -82.17 -15.26
CA GLY A 439 -5.48 -81.84 -15.19
C GLY A 439 -5.88 -80.74 -14.19
N SER A 440 -4.91 -79.94 -13.76
CA SER A 440 -5.14 -78.83 -12.81
C SER A 440 -5.89 -77.63 -13.40
N ASP A 441 -6.05 -77.57 -14.71
CA ASP A 441 -6.90 -76.60 -15.42
C ASP A 441 -8.39 -76.84 -15.27
N GLU A 442 -8.79 -78.07 -14.92
CA GLU A 442 -10.18 -78.49 -14.73
C GLU A 442 -10.50 -78.84 -13.27
N GLU A 443 -9.58 -78.53 -12.35
CA GLU A 443 -9.73 -78.78 -10.92
C GLU A 443 -10.17 -77.48 -10.21
N ASN A 444 -11.23 -77.56 -9.40
CA ASN A 444 -11.85 -76.43 -8.69
C ASN A 444 -12.56 -75.38 -9.58
N CYS A 445 -13.41 -75.84 -10.49
CA CYS A 445 -14.29 -74.98 -11.28
C CYS A 445 -15.66 -74.79 -10.60
N CYS A 446 -15.72 -73.97 -9.56
CA CYS A 446 -16.99 -73.42 -9.06
C CYS A 446 -17.10 -71.96 -9.49
N THR A 447 -18.29 -71.55 -9.93
CA THR A 447 -18.49 -70.24 -10.56
C THR A 447 -18.48 -69.13 -9.51
N ALA A 448 -18.29 -67.89 -9.96
CA ALA A 448 -18.04 -66.72 -9.09
C ALA A 448 -19.16 -66.44 -8.06
N ASP A 449 -20.33 -67.06 -8.20
CA ASP A 449 -21.49 -66.89 -7.33
C ASP A 449 -21.67 -68.03 -6.29
N GLU A 450 -20.73 -68.98 -6.24
CA GLU A 450 -20.77 -70.15 -5.33
C GLU A 450 -19.59 -70.14 -4.33
N PHE A 451 -19.86 -70.58 -3.09
CA PHE A 451 -18.93 -70.80 -2.00
C PHE A 451 -18.58 -72.28 -1.89
N GLN A 452 -17.30 -72.60 -1.78
CA GLN A 452 -16.82 -73.98 -1.70
C GLN A 452 -16.57 -74.39 -0.25
N CYS A 453 -17.23 -75.46 0.19
CA CYS A 453 -17.03 -76.11 1.48
C CYS A 453 -15.60 -76.67 1.60
N LYS A 454 -15.07 -76.79 2.81
CA LYS A 454 -13.73 -77.38 3.04
C LYS A 454 -13.59 -78.84 2.57
N THR A 455 -14.71 -79.55 2.42
CA THR A 455 -14.79 -80.89 1.85
C THR A 455 -14.84 -80.93 0.32
N GLY A 456 -14.94 -79.77 -0.36
CA GLY A 456 -14.83 -79.63 -1.81
C GLY A 456 -16.15 -79.47 -2.57
N GLU A 457 -17.31 -79.53 -1.91
CA GLU A 457 -18.63 -79.27 -2.51
C GLU A 457 -18.90 -77.76 -2.63
N CYS A 458 -19.71 -77.33 -3.61
CA CYS A 458 -20.01 -75.91 -3.87
C CYS A 458 -21.48 -75.60 -3.63
N ILE A 459 -21.74 -74.60 -2.79
CA ILE A 459 -23.05 -74.11 -2.38
C ILE A 459 -23.17 -72.61 -2.75
N ALA A 460 -24.35 -72.05 -2.92
CA ALA A 460 -24.45 -70.63 -3.30
C ALA A 460 -23.97 -69.70 -2.16
N LYS A 461 -23.29 -68.59 -2.49
CA LYS A 461 -22.69 -67.67 -1.50
C LYS A 461 -23.68 -67.08 -0.48
N SER A 462 -24.98 -67.08 -0.78
CA SER A 462 -26.04 -66.67 0.15
C SER A 462 -26.22 -67.63 1.33
N HIS A 463 -25.71 -68.85 1.24
CA HIS A 463 -25.81 -69.91 2.24
C HIS A 463 -24.55 -70.06 3.09
N ARG A 464 -23.77 -68.98 3.20
CA ARG A 464 -22.60 -68.94 4.07
C ARG A 464 -22.91 -68.00 5.24
N CYS A 465 -22.76 -68.48 6.47
CA CYS A 465 -23.12 -67.73 7.68
C CYS A 465 -24.62 -67.37 7.73
N ASP A 466 -25.49 -68.24 7.20
CA ASP A 466 -26.95 -68.09 7.19
C ASP A 466 -27.63 -68.80 8.38
N GLY A 467 -26.84 -69.47 9.23
CA GLY A 467 -27.29 -70.12 10.46
C GLY A 467 -27.90 -71.51 10.24
N GLN A 468 -27.83 -72.07 9.04
CA GLN A 468 -28.16 -73.46 8.73
C GLN A 468 -26.92 -74.14 8.14
N TYR A 469 -26.72 -75.42 8.42
CA TYR A 469 -25.53 -76.15 7.93
C TYR A 469 -25.85 -76.80 6.58
N GLN A 470 -25.37 -76.22 5.48
CA GLN A 470 -25.46 -76.78 4.14
C GLN A 470 -24.17 -77.51 3.72
N CYS A 471 -23.02 -77.11 4.26
CA CYS A 471 -21.77 -77.87 4.12
C CYS A 471 -21.74 -79.06 5.08
N ARG A 472 -21.31 -80.21 4.55
CA ARG A 472 -21.33 -81.48 5.28
C ARG A 472 -20.35 -81.57 6.46
N ASP A 473 -19.33 -80.72 6.49
CA ASP A 473 -18.42 -80.56 7.62
C ASP A 473 -18.67 -79.27 8.42
N GLU A 474 -19.82 -78.61 8.19
CA GLU A 474 -20.27 -77.40 8.87
C GLU A 474 -19.33 -76.19 8.66
N SER A 475 -18.45 -76.24 7.66
CA SER A 475 -17.48 -75.18 7.37
C SER A 475 -18.07 -73.90 6.76
N ASP A 476 -19.33 -73.91 6.36
CA ASP A 476 -20.09 -72.72 5.98
C ASP A 476 -20.47 -71.81 7.15
N GLU A 477 -20.42 -72.31 8.39
CA GLU A 477 -20.85 -71.59 9.61
C GLU A 477 -19.73 -71.35 10.65
N LEU A 478 -18.48 -71.72 10.34
CA LEU A 478 -17.32 -71.54 11.22
C LEU A 478 -16.42 -70.38 10.75
N GLU A 479 -16.09 -69.47 11.69
CA GLU A 479 -15.40 -68.17 11.49
C GLU A 479 -16.18 -67.08 10.71
N CYS A 480 -17.42 -66.83 11.14
CA CYS A 480 -18.21 -65.69 10.67
C CYS A 480 -17.90 -64.41 11.49
N ARG A 481 -16.95 -63.58 11.01
CA ARG A 481 -16.64 -62.24 11.55
C ARG A 481 -17.58 -61.13 11.00
N THR A 482 -18.84 -61.45 10.75
CA THR A 482 -19.79 -60.54 10.11
C THR A 482 -21.17 -60.65 10.76
N CYS A 483 -21.74 -59.52 11.17
CA CYS A 483 -23.10 -59.44 11.71
C CYS A 483 -24.17 -59.54 10.61
N GLN A 484 -25.42 -59.84 11.01
CA GLN A 484 -26.50 -60.22 10.09
C GLN A 484 -26.81 -59.15 9.03
N PRO A 485 -27.34 -59.53 7.85
CA PRO A 485 -27.69 -58.58 6.80
C PRO A 485 -28.75 -57.58 7.29
N GLY A 486 -28.38 -56.31 7.37
CA GLY A 486 -29.22 -55.25 7.94
C GLY A 486 -28.63 -54.58 9.19
N GLN A 487 -27.48 -55.03 9.67
CA GLN A 487 -26.74 -54.43 10.79
C GLN A 487 -25.47 -53.69 10.33
N TYR A 488 -25.05 -52.67 11.08
CA TYR A 488 -23.84 -51.87 10.91
C TYR A 488 -22.81 -52.22 12.00
N VAL A 489 -21.54 -52.25 11.62
CA VAL A 489 -20.43 -52.65 12.52
C VAL A 489 -19.67 -51.40 12.95
N CYS A 490 -19.62 -51.16 14.26
CA CYS A 490 -18.89 -50.08 14.91
C CYS A 490 -17.36 -50.29 14.79
N ALA A 491 -16.56 -49.24 14.98
CA ALA A 491 -15.10 -49.34 14.82
C ALA A 491 -14.44 -50.27 15.86
N ASN A 492 -15.06 -50.45 17.03
CA ASN A 492 -14.67 -51.42 18.05
C ASN A 492 -15.28 -52.83 17.87
N ALA A 493 -15.88 -53.12 16.72
CA ALA A 493 -16.49 -54.39 16.33
C ALA A 493 -17.78 -54.80 17.10
N GLN A 494 -18.47 -53.85 17.74
CA GLN A 494 -19.87 -54.01 18.17
C GLN A 494 -20.83 -53.88 16.98
N CYS A 495 -21.99 -54.56 17.00
CA CYS A 495 -22.98 -54.50 15.92
C CYS A 495 -24.30 -53.87 16.36
N ILE A 496 -24.79 -52.94 15.56
CA ILE A 496 -26.05 -52.21 15.74
C ILE A 496 -26.91 -52.35 14.47
N GLU A 497 -28.20 -52.02 14.48
CA GLU A 497 -28.97 -52.03 13.22
C GLU A 497 -28.48 -50.94 12.26
N ARG A 498 -28.53 -51.19 10.94
CA ARG A 498 -28.02 -50.24 9.94
C ARG A 498 -28.87 -48.96 9.84
N SER A 499 -30.09 -49.00 10.38
CA SER A 499 -30.99 -47.85 10.61
C SER A 499 -30.53 -46.94 11.75
N GLN A 500 -29.63 -47.43 12.61
CA GLN A 500 -29.05 -46.73 13.77
C GLN A 500 -27.70 -46.09 13.45
N ARG A 501 -27.30 -46.09 12.17
CA ARG A 501 -26.13 -45.38 11.69
C ARG A 501 -26.59 -44.04 11.14
N CYS A 502 -26.02 -42.94 11.62
CA CYS A 502 -26.42 -41.57 11.26
C CYS A 502 -27.89 -41.24 11.67
N ASP A 503 -28.40 -41.87 12.72
CA ASP A 503 -29.77 -41.70 13.24
C ASP A 503 -29.85 -40.65 14.37
N GLY A 504 -28.70 -40.11 14.78
CA GLY A 504 -28.56 -39.07 15.79
C GLY A 504 -28.57 -39.57 17.24
N ARG A 505 -28.44 -40.89 17.47
CA ARG A 505 -28.19 -41.51 18.77
C ARG A 505 -26.88 -42.29 18.73
N PHE A 506 -26.12 -42.25 19.82
CA PHE A 506 -24.88 -43.02 19.93
C PHE A 506 -25.20 -44.44 20.37
N ASP A 507 -25.43 -45.33 19.41
CA ASP A 507 -25.74 -46.73 19.65
C ASP A 507 -24.48 -47.60 19.62
N CYS A 508 -23.41 -47.15 18.95
CA CYS A 508 -22.05 -47.65 19.14
C CYS A 508 -21.43 -47.12 20.42
N THR A 509 -20.80 -48.00 21.21
CA THR A 509 -20.13 -47.62 22.48
C THR A 509 -18.90 -46.74 22.30
N ASP A 510 -18.34 -46.67 21.08
CA ASP A 510 -17.22 -45.80 20.71
C ASP A 510 -17.64 -44.61 19.83
N PHE A 511 -18.95 -44.37 19.66
CA PHE A 511 -19.54 -43.25 18.91
C PHE A 511 -19.28 -43.27 17.40
N SER A 512 -18.79 -44.38 16.84
CA SER A 512 -18.37 -44.47 15.43
C SER A 512 -19.51 -44.59 14.41
N ASP A 513 -20.74 -44.75 14.86
CA ASP A 513 -21.95 -44.76 14.04
C ASP A 513 -22.37 -43.39 13.51
N GLU A 514 -21.93 -42.31 14.16
CA GLU A 514 -22.34 -40.93 13.86
C GLU A 514 -21.18 -40.04 13.38
N ALA A 515 -19.98 -40.59 13.21
CA ALA A 515 -18.76 -39.80 13.01
C ALA A 515 -18.51 -39.34 11.56
N ASP A 516 -19.13 -39.96 10.55
CA ASP A 516 -18.92 -39.60 9.13
C ASP A 516 -20.17 -39.87 8.26
N CYS A 517 -21.04 -38.87 8.17
CA CYS A 517 -22.31 -38.90 7.44
C CYS A 517 -22.37 -37.73 6.44
N ALA A 518 -22.15 -38.01 5.16
CA ALA A 518 -22.28 -37.03 4.07
C ALA A 518 -23.76 -36.64 3.83
N PRO A 519 -24.04 -35.39 3.43
CA PRO A 519 -25.33 -34.75 3.66
C PRO A 519 -26.34 -35.08 2.56
N ASP A 520 -27.53 -35.54 2.96
CA ASP A 520 -28.72 -35.38 2.11
C ASP A 520 -29.92 -34.92 2.96
N ALA A 521 -30.62 -33.91 2.44
CA ALA A 521 -31.84 -33.26 2.94
C ALA A 521 -31.85 -32.79 4.42
N GLY A 522 -31.08 -31.73 4.75
CA GLY A 522 -31.05 -31.16 6.09
C GLY A 522 -30.88 -29.64 6.19
N VAL A 523 -30.74 -29.18 7.43
CA VAL A 523 -30.35 -27.82 7.82
C VAL A 523 -28.91 -27.57 7.39
N ASN A 524 -28.60 -26.44 6.77
CA ASN A 524 -27.25 -26.04 6.37
C ASN A 524 -26.93 -24.65 6.93
N ILE A 525 -26.40 -24.63 8.15
CA ILE A 525 -26.05 -23.42 8.87
C ILE A 525 -24.78 -22.79 8.30
N ARG A 526 -24.93 -21.56 7.83
CA ARG A 526 -23.82 -20.72 7.36
C ARG A 526 -23.65 -19.51 8.26
N VAL A 527 -22.39 -19.11 8.44
CA VAL A 527 -21.99 -18.01 9.31
C VAL A 527 -21.22 -16.98 8.50
N TYR A 528 -21.58 -15.71 8.68
CA TYR A 528 -21.00 -14.58 7.97
C TYR A 528 -20.56 -13.48 8.94
N PRO A 529 -19.28 -13.07 8.89
CA PRO A 529 -18.11 -13.80 8.38
C PRO A 529 -17.67 -14.93 9.35
N GLU A 530 -16.92 -15.93 8.86
CA GLU A 530 -16.47 -17.06 9.69
C GLU A 530 -15.36 -16.68 10.70
N ARG A 531 -14.59 -15.61 10.45
CA ARG A 531 -13.55 -15.11 11.36
C ARG A 531 -13.54 -13.59 11.38
N GLN A 532 -13.43 -12.98 12.55
CA GLN A 532 -13.23 -11.53 12.72
C GLN A 532 -12.08 -11.26 13.70
N THR A 533 -11.29 -10.25 13.39
CA THR A 533 -10.26 -9.71 14.29
C THR A 533 -10.60 -8.27 14.61
N ILE A 534 -10.92 -7.98 15.86
CA ILE A 534 -11.49 -6.70 16.30
C ILE A 534 -10.68 -6.15 17.47
N ARG A 535 -10.51 -4.83 17.57
CA ARG A 535 -9.79 -4.22 18.70
C ARG A 535 -10.70 -4.08 19.91
N GLN A 536 -10.11 -4.16 21.10
CA GLN A 536 -10.84 -3.94 22.35
C GLN A 536 -11.67 -2.65 22.30
N GLY A 537 -12.96 -2.75 22.61
CA GLY A 537 -13.90 -1.62 22.64
C GLY A 537 -14.80 -1.45 21.41
N GLN A 538 -14.54 -2.16 20.30
CA GLN A 538 -15.35 -2.07 19.09
C GLN A 538 -16.57 -3.02 19.10
N GLU A 539 -17.52 -2.80 18.20
CA GLU A 539 -18.71 -3.65 18.01
C GLU A 539 -18.38 -4.86 17.12
N VAL A 540 -18.89 -6.04 17.50
CA VAL A 540 -18.76 -7.29 16.74
C VAL A 540 -20.14 -7.75 16.31
N VAL A 541 -20.30 -8.11 15.04
CA VAL A 541 -21.54 -8.67 14.50
C VAL A 541 -21.25 -9.96 13.75
N PHE A 542 -21.81 -11.07 14.23
CA PHE A 542 -21.89 -12.32 13.48
C PHE A 542 -23.32 -12.57 13.03
N ARG A 543 -23.49 -12.94 11.76
CA ARG A 543 -24.80 -13.35 11.22
C ARG A 543 -24.75 -14.82 10.90
N CYS A 544 -25.85 -15.49 11.18
CA CYS A 544 -26.02 -16.89 10.91
C CYS A 544 -27.43 -17.14 10.42
N ARG A 545 -27.57 -18.05 9.45
CA ARG A 545 -28.86 -18.51 8.94
C ARG A 545 -28.76 -19.92 8.39
N ASP A 546 -29.91 -20.60 8.35
CA ASP A 546 -30.06 -21.88 7.65
C ASP A 546 -30.23 -21.62 6.14
N GLU A 547 -29.22 -21.99 5.37
CA GLU A 547 -29.23 -22.00 3.91
C GLU A 547 -29.66 -23.35 3.32
N GLY A 548 -30.04 -24.30 4.19
CA GLY A 548 -30.59 -25.59 3.80
C GLY A 548 -32.08 -25.50 3.53
N ALA A 549 -32.65 -26.60 3.03
CA ALA A 549 -34.05 -26.66 2.59
C ALA A 549 -35.08 -26.42 3.71
N ARG A 550 -34.68 -26.56 4.99
CA ARG A 550 -35.59 -26.49 6.16
C ARG A 550 -35.80 -25.07 6.71
N ARG A 551 -34.91 -24.11 6.40
CA ARG A 551 -34.95 -22.69 6.84
C ARG A 551 -35.25 -22.54 8.35
N SER A 552 -34.55 -23.32 9.17
CA SER A 552 -34.74 -23.37 10.63
C SER A 552 -34.28 -22.08 11.31
N GLN A 553 -34.96 -21.68 12.40
CA GLN A 553 -34.46 -20.60 13.26
C GLN A 553 -33.11 -20.97 13.86
N VAL A 554 -32.26 -19.99 14.16
CA VAL A 554 -30.91 -20.21 14.65
C VAL A 554 -30.63 -19.39 15.91
N LYS A 555 -29.72 -19.89 16.75
CA LYS A 555 -29.30 -19.27 18.01
C LYS A 555 -27.79 -19.41 18.20
N TRP A 556 -27.17 -18.39 18.78
CA TRP A 556 -25.76 -18.35 19.13
C TRP A 556 -25.50 -18.86 20.54
N THR A 557 -24.47 -19.69 20.68
CA THR A 557 -23.96 -20.19 21.97
C THR A 557 -22.43 -20.25 21.93
N ARG A 558 -21.79 -20.36 23.09
CA ARG A 558 -20.37 -20.74 23.15
C ARG A 558 -20.21 -22.27 23.02
N PRO A 559 -19.05 -22.78 22.58
CA PRO A 559 -18.79 -24.23 22.44
C PRO A 559 -18.96 -25.03 23.73
N ASP A 560 -18.75 -24.41 24.88
CA ASP A 560 -18.91 -24.96 26.23
C ASP A 560 -20.30 -24.73 26.82
N ASP A 561 -21.25 -24.22 26.02
CA ASP A 561 -22.59 -23.75 26.44
C ASP A 561 -22.57 -22.74 27.59
N SER A 562 -21.44 -22.05 27.81
CA SER A 562 -21.35 -20.92 28.73
C SER A 562 -22.21 -19.74 28.24
N PRO A 563 -22.70 -18.87 29.16
CA PRO A 563 -23.47 -17.70 28.77
C PRO A 563 -22.63 -16.79 27.84
N LEU A 564 -23.28 -16.27 26.80
CA LEU A 564 -22.66 -15.28 25.92
C LEU A 564 -22.19 -14.05 26.73
N PRO A 565 -21.13 -13.35 26.30
CA PRO A 565 -20.55 -12.25 27.07
C PRO A 565 -21.57 -11.16 27.46
N PRO A 566 -21.39 -10.45 28.59
CA PRO A 566 -22.31 -9.42 29.03
C PRO A 566 -22.47 -8.35 27.94
N GLN A 567 -23.70 -7.87 27.70
CA GLN A 567 -24.08 -6.95 26.62
C GLN A 567 -24.08 -7.53 25.19
N SER A 568 -23.91 -8.85 25.02
CA SER A 568 -24.21 -9.51 23.75
C SER A 568 -25.71 -9.71 23.56
N THR A 569 -26.19 -9.50 22.32
CA THR A 569 -27.59 -9.71 21.92
C THR A 569 -27.63 -10.66 20.74
N ASP A 570 -28.45 -11.71 20.83
CA ASP A 570 -28.76 -12.61 19.72
C ASP A 570 -30.20 -12.39 19.28
N ALA A 571 -30.38 -11.79 18.09
CA ALA A 571 -31.68 -11.53 17.51
C ALA A 571 -31.80 -12.24 16.15
N ARG A 572 -32.58 -13.33 16.10
CA ARG A 572 -32.85 -14.11 14.86
C ARG A 572 -31.57 -14.52 14.10
N GLY A 573 -30.54 -14.98 14.82
CA GLY A 573 -29.29 -15.42 14.21
C GLY A 573 -28.25 -14.32 13.99
N ARG A 574 -28.53 -13.08 14.43
CA ARG A 574 -27.57 -11.99 14.47
C ARG A 574 -27.05 -11.80 15.90
N LEU A 575 -25.82 -12.22 16.15
CA LEU A 575 -25.09 -11.97 17.39
C LEU A 575 -24.38 -10.62 17.30
N THR A 576 -24.77 -9.69 18.17
CA THR A 576 -24.18 -8.34 18.26
C THR A 576 -23.55 -8.17 19.63
N MET A 577 -22.30 -7.72 19.69
CA MET A 577 -21.57 -7.47 20.94
C MET A 577 -20.99 -6.06 20.89
N SER A 578 -21.53 -5.17 21.71
CA SER A 578 -21.00 -3.82 21.88
C SER A 578 -19.86 -3.84 22.91
N ASN A 579 -18.77 -3.11 22.64
CA ASN A 579 -17.62 -2.97 23.54
C ASN A 579 -16.86 -4.29 23.86
N VAL A 580 -16.33 -4.96 22.83
CA VAL A 580 -15.65 -6.26 22.96
C VAL A 580 -14.36 -6.20 23.80
N GLN A 581 -14.16 -7.15 24.72
CA GLN A 581 -12.95 -7.25 25.57
C GLN A 581 -12.03 -8.39 25.11
N PRO A 582 -10.72 -8.40 25.44
CA PRO A 582 -9.80 -9.45 25.03
C PRO A 582 -10.26 -10.87 25.43
N ASP A 583 -10.90 -11.00 26.59
CA ASP A 583 -11.48 -12.24 27.12
C ASP A 583 -12.79 -12.66 26.43
N HIS A 584 -13.42 -11.76 25.67
CA HIS A 584 -14.54 -12.10 24.80
C HIS A 584 -14.08 -12.82 23.52
N GLY A 585 -12.78 -12.86 23.21
CA GLY A 585 -12.22 -13.65 22.12
C GLY A 585 -12.47 -15.14 22.30
N GLY A 586 -12.62 -15.86 21.19
CA GLY A 586 -12.92 -17.28 21.20
C GLY A 586 -13.83 -17.71 20.06
N VAL A 587 -14.32 -18.95 20.17
CA VAL A 587 -15.22 -19.55 19.17
C VAL A 587 -16.66 -19.32 19.60
N TYR A 588 -17.52 -19.00 18.65
CA TYR A 588 -18.97 -18.87 18.82
C TYR A 588 -19.65 -19.87 17.89
N LEU A 589 -20.59 -20.65 18.40
CA LEU A 589 -21.34 -21.63 17.61
C LEU A 589 -22.73 -21.09 17.31
N CYS A 590 -23.10 -21.08 16.05
CA CYS A 590 -24.48 -20.90 15.67
C CYS A 590 -25.15 -22.27 15.49
N LYS A 591 -26.24 -22.51 16.21
CA LYS A 591 -26.98 -23.78 16.22
C LYS A 591 -28.42 -23.55 15.74
N ALA A 592 -28.97 -24.47 14.95
CA ALA A 592 -30.38 -24.44 14.57
C ALA A 592 -31.30 -24.81 15.75
N VAL A 593 -32.30 -23.97 16.02
CA VAL A 593 -33.27 -24.13 17.11
C VAL A 593 -34.29 -25.20 16.71
N GLY A 594 -34.47 -26.21 17.56
CA GLY A 594 -35.39 -27.33 17.30
C GLY A 594 -34.82 -28.43 16.40
N VAL A 595 -33.51 -28.41 16.15
CA VAL A 595 -32.77 -29.47 15.44
C VAL A 595 -31.67 -29.98 16.37
N PRO A 596 -31.48 -31.31 16.51
CA PRO A 596 -30.39 -31.85 17.32
C PRO A 596 -29.04 -31.37 16.77
N GLY A 597 -28.11 -30.94 17.65
CA GLY A 597 -26.79 -30.43 17.24
C GLY A 597 -25.89 -31.46 16.52
N SER A 598 -26.30 -32.72 16.48
CA SER A 598 -25.65 -33.84 15.77
C SER A 598 -26.03 -33.91 14.28
N THR A 599 -27.07 -33.20 13.85
CA THR A 599 -27.49 -33.21 12.45
C THR A 599 -26.42 -32.53 11.57
N SER A 600 -25.96 -33.21 10.52
CA SER A 600 -24.97 -32.68 9.58
C SER A 600 -25.45 -31.35 9.00
N GLY A 601 -24.63 -30.29 9.16
CA GLY A 601 -24.99 -28.92 8.77
C GLY A 601 -25.83 -28.13 9.79
N ALA A 602 -26.24 -28.69 10.93
CA ALA A 602 -27.10 -27.98 11.89
C ALA A 602 -26.38 -26.97 12.81
N GLN A 603 -25.04 -26.93 12.77
CA GLN A 603 -24.25 -25.94 13.49
C GLN A 603 -22.97 -25.55 12.74
N LYS A 604 -22.53 -24.31 12.92
CA LYS A 604 -21.31 -23.77 12.31
C LYS A 604 -20.61 -22.79 13.26
N ALA A 605 -19.27 -22.82 13.25
CA ALA A 605 -18.44 -22.02 14.12
C ALA A 605 -18.01 -20.68 13.49
N ALA A 606 -17.98 -19.64 14.31
CA ALA A 606 -17.38 -18.33 14.05
C ALA A 606 -16.21 -18.09 15.01
N TYR A 607 -15.14 -17.47 14.54
CA TYR A 607 -13.92 -17.23 15.31
C TYR A 607 -13.71 -15.74 15.54
N LEU A 608 -13.70 -15.30 16.80
CA LEU A 608 -13.44 -13.91 17.18
C LEU A 608 -12.07 -13.79 17.84
N THR A 609 -11.19 -13.00 17.24
CA THR A 609 -9.90 -12.63 17.83
C THR A 609 -9.98 -11.18 18.31
N VAL A 610 -9.75 -10.94 19.59
CA VAL A 610 -9.80 -9.58 20.15
C VAL A 610 -8.38 -9.14 20.48
N GLN A 611 -7.91 -8.10 19.79
CA GLN A 611 -6.57 -7.55 20.04
C GLN A 611 -6.62 -6.62 21.26
N PRO A 612 -5.83 -6.89 22.32
CA PRO A 612 -5.74 -6.01 23.48
C PRO A 612 -5.08 -4.68 23.10
N TYR A 613 -5.58 -3.58 23.65
CA TYR A 613 -5.01 -2.26 23.41
C TYR A 613 -3.61 -2.14 24.04
N THR A 614 -2.56 -2.09 23.21
CA THR A 614 -1.23 -1.62 23.62
C THR A 614 -1.03 -0.20 23.08
N PRO A 615 -0.83 0.82 23.94
CA PRO A 615 -0.64 2.19 23.47
C PRO A 615 0.73 2.36 22.81
N PRO A 616 0.81 2.88 21.57
CA PRO A 616 2.02 3.50 21.05
C PRO A 616 2.11 4.96 21.55
N THR A 617 3.33 5.43 21.78
CA THR A 617 3.71 6.84 22.04
C THR A 617 3.48 7.74 20.80
N PRO A 618 3.46 9.08 20.97
CA PRO A 618 2.37 9.93 20.52
C PRO A 618 2.43 10.28 19.02
N LYS A 619 1.31 10.03 18.34
CA LYS A 619 0.94 10.65 17.06
C LYS A 619 0.17 11.95 17.32
N PRO A 620 0.14 12.90 16.37
CA PRO A 620 -0.35 14.26 16.59
C PRO A 620 -1.78 14.25 17.13
N GLU A 621 -1.99 15.05 18.18
CA GLU A 621 -3.22 15.08 18.95
C GLU A 621 -4.43 15.45 18.08
N ARG A 622 -5.48 14.63 18.21
CA ARG A 622 -6.83 14.91 17.73
C ARG A 622 -7.33 16.20 18.41
N PRO A 623 -7.91 17.17 17.67
CA PRO A 623 -8.40 18.40 18.27
C PRO A 623 -9.43 18.11 19.36
N LEU A 624 -9.25 18.73 20.53
CA LEU A 624 -10.20 18.70 21.65
C LEU A 624 -11.57 19.21 21.18
N GLY A 625 -12.50 18.27 20.95
CA GLY A 625 -13.87 18.57 20.48
C GLY A 625 -14.48 17.55 19.49
N ALA A 626 -13.70 16.59 18.97
CA ALA A 626 -14.23 15.56 18.07
C ALA A 626 -14.83 14.35 18.81
N CYS A 627 -16.03 13.92 18.41
CA CYS A 627 -16.75 12.79 19.01
C CYS A 627 -16.02 11.44 18.87
N LYS A 628 -16.32 10.50 19.77
CA LYS A 628 -15.75 9.14 19.72
C LYS A 628 -16.26 8.36 18.51
N HIS A 629 -15.61 7.24 18.19
CA HIS A 629 -15.90 6.41 17.00
C HIS A 629 -17.36 5.91 16.92
N ASP A 630 -18.06 5.87 18.03
CA ASP A 630 -19.46 5.43 18.22
C ASP A 630 -20.46 6.57 18.46
N GLU A 631 -20.00 7.82 18.39
CA GLU A 631 -20.77 9.03 18.65
C GLU A 631 -20.84 9.93 17.40
N ALA A 632 -22.02 10.46 17.08
CA ALA A 632 -22.30 11.44 16.04
C ALA A 632 -22.19 12.87 16.60
N THR A 633 -21.67 13.79 15.77
CA THR A 633 -21.60 15.23 16.08
C THR A 633 -22.92 15.92 15.74
N CYS A 634 -23.58 16.50 16.74
CA CYS A 634 -24.66 17.47 16.56
C CYS A 634 -24.12 18.72 15.84
N GLN A 635 -25.02 19.54 15.28
CA GLN A 635 -24.68 20.77 14.57
C GLN A 635 -23.97 21.81 15.47
N ASN A 636 -24.26 21.79 16.77
CA ASN A 636 -23.58 22.58 17.80
C ASN A 636 -22.24 22.00 18.31
N GLY A 637 -21.77 20.87 17.75
CA GLY A 637 -20.52 20.21 18.12
C GLY A 637 -20.58 19.32 19.37
N LYS A 638 -21.77 19.06 19.94
CA LYS A 638 -21.97 18.04 20.98
C LYS A 638 -22.06 16.64 20.38
N CYS A 639 -21.78 15.63 21.21
CA CYS A 639 -21.72 14.24 20.79
C CYS A 639 -22.92 13.46 21.32
N VAL A 640 -23.64 12.79 20.42
CA VAL A 640 -24.71 11.85 20.76
C VAL A 640 -24.36 10.47 20.20
N PRO A 641 -24.65 9.35 20.89
CA PRO A 641 -24.46 8.02 20.32
C PRO A 641 -25.14 7.85 18.96
N ARG A 642 -24.49 7.17 18.00
CA ARG A 642 -24.99 6.98 16.62
C ARG A 642 -26.40 6.37 16.49
N LYS A 643 -26.91 5.72 17.54
CA LYS A 643 -28.25 5.12 17.60
C LYS A 643 -29.37 6.13 17.90
N TYR A 644 -29.02 7.33 18.37
CA TYR A 644 -29.89 8.44 18.76
C TYR A 644 -29.89 9.52 17.67
N VAL A 645 -29.81 9.08 16.41
CA VAL A 645 -29.84 9.94 15.24
C VAL A 645 -30.97 9.40 14.37
N CYS A 646 -31.98 10.23 14.09
CA CYS A 646 -33.18 9.83 13.38
C CYS A 646 -33.97 8.69 14.05
N ASP A 647 -34.01 8.66 15.37
CA ASP A 647 -34.81 7.69 16.14
C ASP A 647 -36.16 8.26 16.61
N GLY A 648 -36.42 9.53 16.31
CA GLY A 648 -37.68 10.22 16.55
C GLY A 648 -37.73 10.99 17.87
N ASP A 649 -36.66 10.97 18.66
CA ASP A 649 -36.49 11.72 19.90
C ASP A 649 -35.40 12.81 19.73
N TYR A 650 -35.59 14.00 20.31
CA TYR A 650 -34.58 15.06 20.25
C TYR A 650 -33.52 14.85 21.34
N ASP A 651 -32.46 14.12 21.01
CA ASP A 651 -31.31 13.82 21.86
C ASP A 651 -30.18 14.85 21.76
N CYS A 652 -30.07 15.58 20.64
CA CYS A 652 -29.24 16.79 20.58
C CYS A 652 -29.97 17.99 21.22
N ASP A 653 -29.24 18.80 22.00
CA ASP A 653 -29.80 20.02 22.63
C ASP A 653 -30.32 21.06 21.61
N ASP A 654 -29.85 20.99 20.36
CA ASP A 654 -30.28 21.81 19.23
C ASP A 654 -31.27 21.10 18.29
N GLY A 655 -31.65 19.86 18.62
CA GLY A 655 -32.54 18.99 17.83
C GLY A 655 -32.02 18.64 16.44
N SER A 656 -30.72 18.79 16.21
CA SER A 656 -30.09 18.59 14.90
C SER A 656 -30.00 17.13 14.46
N ASP A 657 -30.09 16.21 15.41
CA ASP A 657 -30.21 14.76 15.24
C ASP A 657 -31.51 14.33 14.55
N GLU A 658 -32.59 15.11 14.67
CA GLU A 658 -33.90 14.82 14.06
C GLU A 658 -34.27 15.75 12.89
N ASN A 659 -33.48 16.81 12.67
CA ASN A 659 -33.84 17.88 11.74
C ASN A 659 -33.57 17.55 10.26
N ASN A 660 -32.78 16.50 9.98
CA ASN A 660 -32.48 16.03 8.63
C ASN A 660 -32.87 14.55 8.43
N CYS A 661 -33.88 14.10 9.17
CA CYS A 661 -34.44 12.77 9.10
C CYS A 661 -35.68 12.82 8.21
N ALA A 662 -35.57 12.28 7.01
CA ALA A 662 -36.66 12.32 6.05
C ALA A 662 -37.86 11.50 6.57
N GLN A 663 -38.94 12.16 6.97
CA GLN A 663 -40.27 11.55 7.05
C GLN A 663 -41.03 11.76 5.73
N PRO A 664 -42.00 10.89 5.41
CA PRO A 664 -41.87 9.65 4.66
C PRO A 664 -42.24 9.84 3.17
N SER A 665 -41.31 9.62 2.23
CA SER A 665 -41.55 9.22 0.82
C SER A 665 -40.31 9.30 -0.08
N LEU A 666 -39.10 9.10 0.45
CA LEU A 666 -37.89 8.96 -0.37
C LEU A 666 -37.14 7.69 0.04
N CYS A 667 -36.70 6.95 -0.98
CA CYS A 667 -35.86 5.78 -0.84
C CYS A 667 -34.52 6.16 -0.21
N GLU A 668 -33.84 5.20 0.41
CA GLU A 668 -32.53 5.42 1.04
C GLU A 668 -31.49 5.95 0.03
N PRO A 669 -30.39 6.60 0.46
CA PRO A 669 -29.34 7.09 -0.45
C PRO A 669 -28.73 6.03 -1.36
N ASN A 670 -28.73 4.75 -0.97
CA ASN A 670 -28.28 3.61 -1.77
C ASN A 670 -29.39 3.00 -2.64
N GLU A 671 -30.61 3.53 -2.55
CA GLU A 671 -31.78 3.09 -3.28
C GLU A 671 -32.18 4.14 -4.34
N MET A 672 -32.89 3.68 -5.35
CA MET A 672 -33.56 4.51 -6.35
C MET A 672 -35.07 4.31 -6.24
N GLN A 673 -35.81 5.38 -6.52
CA GLN A 673 -37.27 5.36 -6.54
C GLN A 673 -37.77 5.05 -7.95
N CYS A 674 -38.50 3.95 -8.09
CA CYS A 674 -39.26 3.57 -9.28
C CYS A 674 -40.42 4.54 -9.54
N ASP A 675 -40.99 4.54 -10.76
CA ASP A 675 -42.12 5.42 -11.08
C ASP A 675 -43.37 5.07 -10.27
N ASN A 676 -43.57 3.78 -9.98
CA ASN A 676 -44.59 3.28 -9.05
C ASN A 676 -44.31 3.55 -7.56
N LYS A 677 -43.26 4.32 -7.23
CA LYS A 677 -42.82 4.70 -5.87
C LYS A 677 -42.23 3.56 -5.04
N LYS A 678 -41.98 2.38 -5.63
CA LYS A 678 -41.17 1.32 -5.02
C LYS A 678 -39.69 1.75 -4.95
N CYS A 679 -38.98 1.29 -3.93
CA CYS A 679 -37.55 1.54 -3.76
C CYS A 679 -36.78 0.26 -4.10
N ILE A 680 -35.79 0.37 -4.97
CA ILE A 680 -34.86 -0.72 -5.31
C ILE A 680 -33.43 -0.23 -5.13
N LEU A 681 -32.45 -1.13 -4.95
CA LEU A 681 -31.06 -0.70 -4.79
C LEU A 681 -30.51 -0.13 -6.10
N LYS A 682 -29.59 0.83 -6.02
CA LYS A 682 -28.93 1.41 -7.21
C LYS A 682 -28.10 0.39 -8.02
N VAL A 683 -27.80 -0.78 -7.45
CA VAL A 683 -27.14 -1.89 -8.16
C VAL A 683 -28.09 -2.65 -9.09
N TYR A 684 -29.41 -2.57 -8.84
CA TYR A 684 -30.48 -3.14 -9.65
C TYR A 684 -31.01 -2.15 -10.70
N LEU A 685 -30.24 -1.11 -10.99
CA LEU A 685 -30.56 -0.19 -12.07
C LEU A 685 -29.86 -0.69 -13.32
N CYS A 686 -30.61 -1.03 -14.37
CA CYS A 686 -30.06 -1.50 -15.63
C CYS A 686 -29.24 -2.79 -15.47
N ASP A 687 -29.76 -3.76 -14.71
CA ASP A 687 -29.14 -5.07 -14.51
C ASP A 687 -29.80 -6.19 -15.30
N GLY A 688 -30.89 -5.87 -16.02
CA GLY A 688 -31.58 -6.76 -16.95
C GLY A 688 -32.86 -7.37 -16.40
N ASP A 689 -33.22 -7.11 -15.14
CA ASP A 689 -34.45 -7.58 -14.50
C ASP A 689 -35.41 -6.42 -14.18
N ASP A 690 -36.73 -6.71 -14.16
CA ASP A 690 -37.75 -5.74 -13.73
C ASP A 690 -37.95 -5.79 -12.21
N ASP A 691 -36.99 -5.22 -11.49
CA ASP A 691 -37.00 -5.11 -10.03
C ASP A 691 -38.04 -4.10 -9.54
N CYS A 692 -38.36 -3.08 -10.34
CA CYS A 692 -39.43 -2.14 -10.05
C CYS A 692 -40.83 -2.77 -10.17
N GLY A 693 -41.00 -3.79 -11.03
CA GLY A 693 -42.27 -4.41 -11.41
C GLY A 693 -43.12 -3.59 -12.38
N ASP A 694 -42.63 -2.42 -12.78
CA ASP A 694 -43.21 -1.52 -13.79
C ASP A 694 -42.22 -1.22 -14.94
N GLY A 695 -41.01 -1.78 -14.91
CA GLY A 695 -39.91 -1.60 -15.85
C GLY A 695 -39.21 -0.24 -15.80
N SER A 696 -39.40 0.57 -14.75
CA SER A 696 -38.81 1.91 -14.66
C SER A 696 -37.29 1.94 -14.48
N ASP A 697 -36.74 0.89 -13.88
CA ASP A 697 -35.32 0.59 -13.74
C ASP A 697 -34.61 0.31 -15.07
N GLU A 698 -35.29 -0.35 -16.01
CA GLU A 698 -34.68 -0.77 -17.28
C GLU A 698 -34.94 0.19 -18.47
N ARG A 699 -35.80 1.20 -18.29
CA ARG A 699 -36.27 2.06 -19.39
C ARG A 699 -35.30 3.16 -19.84
N ASN A 700 -34.37 3.61 -18.98
CA ASN A 700 -33.55 4.81 -19.22
C ASN A 700 -32.06 4.60 -18.90
N CYS A 701 -31.53 3.46 -19.36
CA CYS A 701 -30.12 3.11 -19.27
C CYS A 701 -29.28 3.91 -20.26
N ARG A 702 -28.00 4.19 -19.94
CA ARG A 702 -27.07 4.85 -20.87
C ARG A 702 -26.98 4.08 -22.19
N GLU A 703 -26.88 4.81 -23.32
CA GLU A 703 -26.72 4.20 -24.64
C GLU A 703 -25.45 3.35 -24.73
N ASN A 704 -25.52 2.23 -25.47
CA ASN A 704 -24.39 1.31 -25.65
C ASN A 704 -23.19 2.04 -26.26
N ILE A 705 -22.00 1.78 -25.71
CA ILE A 705 -20.75 2.32 -26.25
C ILE A 705 -20.55 1.72 -27.66
N PRO A 706 -20.25 2.53 -28.70
CA PRO A 706 -20.05 2.01 -30.05
C PRO A 706 -18.91 0.96 -30.07
N GLY A 707 -19.26 -0.30 -30.32
CA GLY A 707 -18.32 -1.43 -30.36
C GLY A 707 -18.40 -2.41 -29.18
N SER A 708 -19.30 -2.22 -28.20
CA SER A 708 -19.51 -3.22 -27.14
C SER A 708 -20.35 -4.42 -27.66
N PRO A 709 -19.89 -5.68 -27.47
CA PRO A 709 -20.58 -6.89 -27.95
C PRO A 709 -21.87 -7.21 -27.17
N CYS A 710 -21.97 -6.79 -25.90
CA CYS A 710 -23.18 -6.93 -25.08
C CYS A 710 -23.79 -5.56 -24.73
N ARG A 711 -25.07 -5.56 -24.33
CA ARG A 711 -25.77 -4.34 -23.89
C ARG A 711 -25.31 -3.91 -22.50
N MET A 712 -25.56 -2.65 -22.13
CA MET A 712 -25.21 -2.12 -20.81
C MET A 712 -25.80 -2.89 -19.61
N GLY A 713 -26.94 -3.56 -19.77
CA GLY A 713 -27.54 -4.41 -18.73
C GLY A 713 -27.10 -5.88 -18.78
N GLU A 714 -26.19 -6.22 -19.69
CA GLU A 714 -25.72 -7.59 -19.90
C GLU A 714 -24.24 -7.71 -19.49
N TYR A 715 -23.91 -8.83 -18.87
CA TYR A 715 -22.55 -9.31 -18.64
C TYR A 715 -22.09 -10.16 -19.83
N GLN A 716 -20.89 -9.89 -20.32
CA GLN A 716 -20.27 -10.66 -21.39
C GLN A 716 -19.49 -11.83 -20.80
N CYS A 717 -19.84 -13.06 -21.18
CA CYS A 717 -19.08 -14.25 -20.83
C CYS A 717 -17.67 -14.18 -21.43
N LEU A 718 -16.67 -14.80 -20.78
CA LEU A 718 -15.27 -14.76 -21.20
C LEU A 718 -15.05 -15.31 -22.63
N SER A 719 -15.89 -16.24 -23.07
CA SER A 719 -15.91 -16.81 -24.42
C SER A 719 -16.31 -15.81 -25.52
N GLY A 720 -16.85 -14.65 -25.14
CA GLY A 720 -17.16 -13.54 -26.04
C GLY A 720 -18.45 -13.66 -26.85
N ASP A 721 -18.94 -14.89 -27.08
CA ASP A 721 -20.11 -15.21 -27.92
C ASP A 721 -21.45 -15.27 -27.17
N GLN A 722 -21.45 -15.08 -25.85
CA GLN A 722 -22.64 -15.13 -25.00
C GLN A 722 -22.73 -13.90 -24.09
N CYS A 723 -23.91 -13.30 -24.05
CA CYS A 723 -24.28 -12.23 -23.12
C CYS A 723 -25.38 -12.76 -22.19
N ILE A 724 -25.21 -12.57 -20.89
CA ILE A 724 -26.21 -12.89 -19.86
C ILE A 724 -26.63 -11.58 -19.16
N PRO A 725 -27.81 -11.49 -18.51
CA PRO A 725 -28.14 -10.35 -17.65
C PRO A 725 -27.10 -10.13 -16.55
N LYS A 726 -26.85 -8.89 -16.14
CA LYS A 726 -25.92 -8.59 -15.03
C LYS A 726 -26.41 -9.12 -13.69
N SER A 727 -27.72 -9.29 -13.53
CA SER A 727 -28.31 -9.94 -12.35
C SER A 727 -27.87 -11.41 -12.21
N PHE A 728 -27.56 -12.09 -13.32
CA PHE A 728 -27.08 -13.48 -13.35
C PHE A 728 -25.54 -13.56 -13.24
N HIS A 729 -24.86 -12.42 -13.12
CA HIS A 729 -23.43 -12.39 -12.86
C HIS A 729 -23.17 -12.54 -11.37
N CYS A 730 -22.47 -13.62 -10.98
CA CYS A 730 -22.27 -13.97 -9.59
C CYS A 730 -23.61 -14.10 -8.84
N ASP A 731 -24.52 -14.96 -9.28
CA ASP A 731 -25.80 -15.27 -8.62
C ASP A 731 -25.81 -16.65 -7.94
N GLY A 732 -24.83 -17.50 -8.25
CA GLY A 732 -24.64 -18.85 -7.73
C GLY A 732 -25.01 -19.97 -8.71
N GLU A 733 -25.51 -19.64 -9.91
CA GLU A 733 -25.79 -20.57 -10.99
C GLU A 733 -24.81 -20.37 -12.16
N PHE A 734 -24.59 -21.40 -12.98
CA PHE A 734 -23.70 -21.31 -14.14
C PHE A 734 -24.53 -21.02 -15.39
N ASP A 735 -24.74 -19.75 -15.70
CA ASP A 735 -25.49 -19.26 -16.86
C ASP A 735 -24.62 -19.06 -18.10
N CYS A 736 -23.34 -18.73 -17.94
CA CYS A 736 -22.37 -18.75 -19.03
C CYS A 736 -21.98 -20.20 -19.41
N GLN A 737 -21.89 -20.49 -20.71
CA GLN A 737 -21.43 -21.79 -21.22
C GLN A 737 -20.02 -22.17 -20.76
N ASP A 738 -19.17 -21.18 -20.51
CA ASP A 738 -17.82 -21.34 -19.98
C ASP A 738 -17.73 -21.15 -18.46
N LYS A 739 -18.88 -20.94 -17.78
CA LYS A 739 -18.98 -20.72 -16.34
C LYS A 739 -18.24 -19.48 -15.83
N SER A 740 -17.94 -18.52 -16.71
CA SER A 740 -17.15 -17.33 -16.37
C SER A 740 -17.86 -16.35 -15.45
N ASP A 741 -19.18 -16.38 -15.44
CA ASP A 741 -20.08 -15.63 -14.57
C ASP A 741 -19.94 -15.95 -13.07
N GLU A 742 -19.51 -17.16 -12.71
CA GLU A 742 -19.30 -17.56 -11.31
C GLU A 742 -17.83 -17.60 -10.88
N ILE A 743 -16.90 -17.23 -11.78
CA ILE A 743 -15.48 -17.26 -11.46
C ILE A 743 -15.05 -15.96 -10.79
N GLY A 744 -14.45 -16.09 -9.60
CA GLY A 744 -13.83 -14.97 -8.89
C GLY A 744 -14.80 -14.03 -8.17
N CYS A 745 -16.05 -14.47 -7.93
CA CYS A 745 -17.06 -13.68 -7.22
C CYS A 745 -16.63 -13.34 -5.79
N SER A 746 -16.71 -12.06 -5.43
CA SER A 746 -16.23 -11.55 -4.13
C SER A 746 -17.02 -10.32 -3.66
N PRO A 747 -17.29 -10.20 -2.35
CA PRO A 747 -17.92 -9.01 -1.78
C PRO A 747 -16.99 -7.77 -1.89
N PRO A 748 -17.53 -6.55 -1.77
CA PRO A 748 -16.74 -5.34 -1.86
C PRO A 748 -15.73 -5.26 -0.71
N THR A 749 -14.50 -4.92 -1.03
CA THR A 749 -13.42 -4.63 -0.08
C THR A 749 -12.87 -3.24 -0.35
N ILE A 750 -12.85 -2.39 0.68
CA ILE A 750 -12.28 -1.04 0.58
C ILE A 750 -10.76 -1.13 0.49
N THR A 751 -10.18 -0.58 -0.59
CA THR A 751 -8.73 -0.53 -0.80
C THR A 751 -8.16 0.86 -0.55
N GLN A 752 -8.97 1.90 -0.76
CA GLN A 752 -8.63 3.28 -0.44
C GLN A 752 -9.77 3.91 0.35
N THR A 753 -9.54 4.15 1.63
CA THR A 753 -10.47 4.88 2.50
C THR A 753 -10.40 6.38 2.20
N PRO A 754 -11.48 7.13 2.44
CA PRO A 754 -11.45 8.58 2.26
C PRO A 754 -10.52 9.25 3.29
N PRO A 755 -10.01 10.47 3.00
CA PRO A 755 -9.12 11.20 3.91
C PRO A 755 -9.80 11.52 5.26
N GLU A 756 -9.10 11.33 6.38
CA GLU A 756 -9.69 11.50 7.73
C GLU A 756 -10.25 12.91 8.00
N VAL A 757 -9.55 13.96 7.55
CA VAL A 757 -9.96 15.35 7.71
C VAL A 757 -9.71 16.11 6.41
N VAL A 758 -10.73 16.84 5.96
CA VAL A 758 -10.66 17.70 4.79
C VAL A 758 -11.00 19.12 5.25
N ASN A 759 -10.06 20.04 5.15
CA ASN A 759 -10.29 21.45 5.47
C ASN A 759 -10.56 22.21 4.17
N ALA A 760 -11.63 23.01 4.14
CA ALA A 760 -12.01 23.79 2.97
C ALA A 760 -12.48 25.19 3.37
N MET A 761 -12.25 26.19 2.54
CA MET A 761 -12.84 27.52 2.72
C MET A 761 -14.20 27.62 2.05
N GLU A 762 -15.08 28.47 2.58
CA GLU A 762 -16.37 28.73 1.96
C GLU A 762 -16.20 29.23 0.52
N GLY A 763 -16.87 28.56 -0.43
CA GLY A 763 -16.80 28.81 -1.87
C GLY A 763 -15.71 28.04 -2.63
N GLU A 764 -14.86 27.26 -1.96
CA GLU A 764 -13.90 26.38 -2.65
C GLU A 764 -14.58 25.17 -3.31
N THR A 765 -13.86 24.45 -4.15
CA THR A 765 -14.29 23.16 -4.70
C THR A 765 -13.46 22.04 -4.09
N VAL A 766 -14.11 21.04 -3.50
CA VAL A 766 -13.47 19.94 -2.77
C VAL A 766 -13.81 18.61 -3.42
N ASN A 767 -12.82 17.73 -3.55
CA ASN A 767 -12.98 16.36 -4.03
C ASN A 767 -12.62 15.38 -2.91
N ILE A 768 -13.51 14.42 -2.63
CA ILE A 768 -13.27 13.32 -1.68
C ILE A 768 -13.35 12.02 -2.47
N THR A 769 -12.34 11.17 -2.33
CA THR A 769 -12.15 9.95 -3.13
C THR A 769 -12.25 8.69 -2.28
N CYS A 770 -12.71 7.60 -2.87
CA CYS A 770 -12.80 6.28 -2.24
C CYS A 770 -12.64 5.19 -3.30
N ARG A 771 -11.97 4.08 -2.95
CA ARG A 771 -11.80 2.94 -3.86
C ARG A 771 -12.17 1.63 -3.18
N ALA A 772 -12.94 0.82 -3.89
CA ALA A 772 -13.27 -0.55 -3.51
C ALA A 772 -13.03 -1.51 -4.67
N ILE A 773 -12.68 -2.74 -4.34
CA ILE A 773 -12.58 -3.86 -5.29
C ILE A 773 -13.61 -4.92 -4.93
N GLY A 774 -14.06 -5.68 -5.91
CA GLY A 774 -15.03 -6.75 -5.73
C GLY A 774 -15.47 -7.29 -7.09
N ASN A 775 -16.08 -8.47 -7.10
CA ASN A 775 -16.66 -9.06 -8.30
C ASN A 775 -18.10 -9.53 -7.97
N PRO A 776 -19.14 -8.86 -8.49
CA PRO A 776 -19.12 -7.79 -9.49
C PRO A 776 -18.47 -6.49 -8.98
N VAL A 777 -17.98 -5.67 -9.91
CA VAL A 777 -17.33 -4.38 -9.59
C VAL A 777 -18.27 -3.52 -8.74
N PRO A 778 -17.84 -3.06 -7.55
CA PRO A 778 -18.74 -2.39 -6.63
C PRO A 778 -19.08 -0.96 -7.08
N LEU A 779 -20.33 -0.57 -6.83
CA LEU A 779 -20.82 0.79 -6.94
C LEU A 779 -20.44 1.57 -5.68
N ILE A 780 -19.84 2.75 -5.84
CA ILE A 780 -19.52 3.66 -4.75
C ILE A 780 -20.66 4.67 -4.56
N ASN A 781 -21.25 4.65 -3.37
CA ASN A 781 -22.28 5.57 -2.93
C ASN A 781 -21.75 6.45 -1.79
N TRP A 782 -22.09 7.74 -1.80
CA TRP A 782 -21.66 8.70 -0.78
C TRP A 782 -22.83 9.11 0.11
N ARG A 783 -22.56 9.24 1.41
CA ARG A 783 -23.50 9.75 2.40
C ARG A 783 -22.90 10.96 3.11
N LEU A 784 -23.71 11.98 3.36
CA LEU A 784 -23.35 13.12 4.22
C LEU A 784 -24.10 12.97 5.53
N ASN A 785 -23.37 12.91 6.64
CA ASN A 785 -23.95 12.73 7.98
C ASN A 785 -24.94 11.57 8.02
N TRP A 786 -24.62 10.47 7.33
CA TRP A 786 -25.45 9.26 7.21
C TRP A 786 -26.77 9.42 6.44
N GLY A 787 -27.07 10.62 5.94
CA GLY A 787 -28.23 10.92 5.09
C GLY A 787 -27.87 11.18 3.62
N HIS A 788 -28.83 11.78 2.90
CA HIS A 788 -28.65 12.16 1.51
C HIS A 788 -27.62 13.30 1.35
N ILE A 789 -26.82 13.20 0.29
CA ILE A 789 -25.97 14.31 -0.15
C ILE A 789 -26.82 15.44 -0.75
N PRO A 790 -26.34 16.70 -0.71
CA PRO A 790 -27.03 17.81 -1.36
C PRO A 790 -27.28 17.55 -2.85
N PRO A 791 -28.40 18.01 -3.42
CA PRO A 791 -28.75 17.74 -4.81
C PRO A 791 -27.81 18.44 -5.81
N ARG A 792 -27.76 17.90 -7.03
CA ARG A 792 -27.05 18.49 -8.19
C ARG A 792 -27.56 19.91 -8.50
N PRO A 793 -26.75 20.79 -9.12
CA PRO A 793 -25.44 20.54 -9.74
C PRO A 793 -24.24 20.81 -8.83
N ARG A 794 -24.49 21.22 -7.58
CA ARG A 794 -23.46 21.70 -6.66
C ARG A 794 -22.59 20.57 -6.12
N VAL A 795 -23.22 19.47 -5.72
CA VAL A 795 -22.53 18.23 -5.32
C VAL A 795 -22.77 17.18 -6.40
N THR A 796 -21.70 16.60 -6.90
CA THR A 796 -21.72 15.56 -7.94
C THR A 796 -20.90 14.36 -7.52
N THR A 797 -21.41 13.16 -7.77
CA THR A 797 -20.72 11.90 -7.49
C THR A 797 -20.43 11.14 -8.77
N THR A 798 -19.32 10.40 -8.78
CA THR A 798 -18.92 9.46 -9.81
C THR A 798 -18.61 8.10 -9.17
N SER A 799 -18.77 7.01 -9.93
CA SER A 799 -18.39 5.65 -9.53
C SER A 799 -18.02 4.87 -10.79
N GLU A 800 -16.72 4.81 -11.08
CA GLU A 800 -16.19 4.14 -12.27
C GLU A 800 -15.17 3.07 -11.84
N GLY A 801 -15.40 1.80 -12.22
CA GLY A 801 -14.46 0.72 -11.90
C GLY A 801 -14.22 0.49 -10.39
N GLY A 802 -15.20 0.78 -9.53
CA GLY A 802 -15.04 0.73 -8.07
C GLY A 802 -14.31 1.94 -7.47
N PHE A 803 -13.98 2.95 -8.26
CA PHE A 803 -13.43 4.23 -7.82
C PHE A 803 -14.51 5.30 -7.80
N GLY A 804 -14.77 5.87 -6.63
CA GLY A 804 -15.79 6.89 -6.43
C GLY A 804 -15.20 8.22 -6.01
N VAL A 805 -15.67 9.29 -6.63
CA VAL A 805 -15.31 10.67 -6.27
C VAL A 805 -16.56 11.48 -6.03
N VAL A 806 -16.64 12.16 -4.89
CA VAL A 806 -17.60 13.23 -4.65
C VAL A 806 -16.92 14.59 -4.80
N THR A 807 -17.49 15.43 -5.65
CA THR A 807 -17.05 16.79 -5.92
C THR A 807 -18.10 17.76 -5.37
N ILE A 808 -17.69 18.60 -4.42
CA ILE A 808 -18.50 19.64 -3.80
C ILE A 808 -18.00 20.96 -4.37
N ARG A 809 -18.78 21.59 -5.26
CA ARG A 809 -18.50 22.93 -5.79
C ARG A 809 -19.13 23.97 -4.87
N ASP A 810 -18.49 25.12 -4.68
CA ASP A 810 -19.02 26.17 -3.80
C ASP A 810 -19.34 25.62 -2.41
N VAL A 811 -18.31 25.17 -1.68
CA VAL A 811 -18.44 24.57 -0.35
C VAL A 811 -19.11 25.55 0.61
N ARG A 812 -20.13 25.09 1.34
CA ARG A 812 -20.92 25.89 2.30
C ARG A 812 -20.77 25.33 3.70
N GLN A 813 -21.06 26.16 4.71
CA GLN A 813 -21.09 25.70 6.11
C GLN A 813 -22.04 24.52 6.34
N SER A 814 -23.09 24.36 5.53
CA SER A 814 -24.02 23.22 5.57
C SER A 814 -23.42 21.90 5.09
N ASP A 815 -22.29 21.92 4.38
CA ASP A 815 -21.64 20.70 3.86
C ASP A 815 -20.66 20.09 4.88
N GLN A 816 -20.41 20.80 5.99
CA GLN A 816 -19.59 20.32 7.09
C GLN A 816 -20.22 19.07 7.72
N GLY A 817 -19.36 18.08 8.01
CA GLY A 817 -19.82 16.82 8.57
C GLY A 817 -19.02 15.62 8.09
N ALA A 818 -19.53 14.44 8.39
CA ALA A 818 -18.94 13.16 8.02
C ALA A 818 -19.40 12.73 6.63
N TRP A 819 -18.46 12.64 5.69
CA TRP A 819 -18.64 12.10 4.36
C TRP A 819 -18.22 10.63 4.35
N SER A 820 -19.21 9.75 4.32
CA SER A 820 -19.02 8.30 4.36
C SER A 820 -19.10 7.70 2.97
N CYS A 821 -18.13 6.86 2.64
CA CYS A 821 -18.12 6.07 1.40
C CYS A 821 -18.71 4.67 1.67
N GLU A 822 -19.67 4.27 0.85
CA GLU A 822 -20.32 2.95 0.89
C GLU A 822 -20.11 2.25 -0.45
N ALA A 823 -19.47 1.08 -0.44
CA ALA A 823 -19.24 0.24 -1.61
C ALA A 823 -20.26 -0.91 -1.63
N ILE A 824 -20.97 -1.07 -2.75
CA ILE A 824 -22.11 -1.98 -2.87
C ILE A 824 -21.97 -2.83 -4.13
N ASN A 825 -22.13 -4.14 -4.02
CA ASN A 825 -22.36 -5.03 -5.16
C ASN A 825 -23.47 -6.05 -4.83
N SER A 826 -23.80 -6.93 -5.77
CA SER A 826 -24.85 -7.96 -5.60
C SER A 826 -24.61 -8.91 -4.43
N LYS A 827 -23.36 -9.03 -3.93
CA LYS A 827 -23.00 -9.89 -2.80
C LYS A 827 -23.13 -9.19 -1.44
N GLN A 828 -22.67 -7.93 -1.31
CA GLN A 828 -22.64 -7.22 -0.02
C GLN A 828 -22.55 -5.69 -0.18
N SER A 829 -22.97 -4.94 0.86
CA SER A 829 -22.62 -3.52 1.08
C SER A 829 -21.62 -3.39 2.24
N VAL A 830 -20.59 -2.56 2.05
CA VAL A 830 -19.53 -2.26 3.03
C VAL A 830 -19.28 -0.75 3.11
N LEU A 831 -19.19 -0.20 4.33
CA LEU A 831 -18.79 1.18 4.58
C LEU A 831 -17.27 1.28 4.79
N ALA A 832 -16.66 2.30 4.19
CA ALA A 832 -15.28 2.68 4.47
C ALA A 832 -15.15 3.25 5.87
N THR A 833 -14.10 2.85 6.58
CA THR A 833 -13.71 3.42 7.88
C THR A 833 -12.24 3.80 7.81
N PRO A 834 -11.85 5.04 8.14
CA PRO A 834 -12.65 6.13 8.72
C PRO A 834 -13.53 6.91 7.71
N ASP A 835 -14.49 7.67 8.24
CA ASP A 835 -15.25 8.70 7.50
C ASP A 835 -14.35 9.92 7.19
N ALA A 836 -14.64 10.68 6.13
CA ALA A 836 -13.99 11.96 5.89
C ALA A 836 -14.70 13.11 6.61
N ILE A 837 -14.04 13.78 7.54
CA ILE A 837 -14.60 14.93 8.25
C ILE A 837 -14.29 16.22 7.47
N LEU A 838 -15.30 16.79 6.81
CA LEU A 838 -15.18 18.08 6.12
C LEU A 838 -15.35 19.22 7.14
N VAL A 839 -14.34 20.08 7.28
CA VAL A 839 -14.36 21.27 8.12
C VAL A 839 -14.34 22.51 7.23
N VAL A 840 -15.39 23.33 7.31
CA VAL A 840 -15.53 24.52 6.48
C VAL A 840 -15.13 25.76 7.28
N LYS A 841 -14.12 26.49 6.81
CA LYS A 841 -13.67 27.77 7.36
C LYS A 841 -14.31 28.93 6.60
N ASN A 842 -14.81 29.92 7.34
CA ASN A 842 -15.48 31.09 6.77
C ASN A 842 -14.49 31.93 5.95
N LYS A 843 -14.96 32.53 4.87
CA LYS A 843 -14.15 33.36 3.96
C LYS A 843 -13.83 34.69 4.63
N GLY A 844 -12.64 34.80 5.20
CA GLY A 844 -12.13 36.03 5.81
C GLY A 844 -12.01 37.17 4.78
N VAL A 845 -11.97 38.42 5.27
CA VAL A 845 -11.76 39.62 4.43
C VAL A 845 -10.41 39.55 3.69
N CYS A 846 -9.42 38.88 4.29
CA CYS A 846 -8.07 38.72 3.74
C CYS A 846 -7.96 37.43 2.93
N HIS A 847 -7.45 37.54 1.70
CA HIS A 847 -7.19 36.41 0.80
C HIS A 847 -5.68 36.32 0.52
N PRO A 848 -5.09 35.11 0.35
CA PRO A 848 -3.68 34.97 0.01
C PRO A 848 -3.30 35.87 -1.19
N PRO A 849 -2.19 36.63 -1.11
CA PRO A 849 -1.08 36.55 -0.17
C PRO A 849 -1.26 37.40 1.12
N LEU A 850 -2.49 37.72 1.49
CA LEU A 850 -2.81 38.51 2.69
C LEU A 850 -3.47 37.63 3.78
N PHE A 851 -3.23 37.94 5.05
CA PHE A 851 -3.80 37.27 6.22
C PHE A 851 -4.14 38.27 7.33
N ASN A 852 -5.15 37.94 8.14
CA ASN A 852 -5.47 38.48 9.47
C ASN A 852 -6.91 38.06 9.78
N ASP A 853 -7.08 37.00 10.58
CA ASP A 853 -8.40 36.41 10.89
C ASP A 853 -9.31 37.35 11.69
N LYS A 854 -8.78 38.44 12.24
CA LYS A 854 -9.54 39.48 12.95
C LYS A 854 -9.86 40.71 12.09
N ALA A 855 -9.42 40.75 10.84
CA ALA A 855 -9.62 41.89 9.97
C ALA A 855 -11.11 42.11 9.68
N GLN A 856 -11.60 43.32 9.99
CA GLN A 856 -12.95 43.74 9.62
C GLN A 856 -12.99 44.43 8.25
N SER A 857 -11.83 44.88 7.76
CA SER A 857 -11.66 45.61 6.51
C SER A 857 -10.38 45.19 5.78
N GLY A 858 -10.35 45.34 4.45
CA GLY A 858 -9.18 44.95 3.64
C GLY A 858 -7.88 45.71 3.99
N SER A 859 -7.99 46.87 4.65
CA SER A 859 -6.85 47.65 5.15
C SER A 859 -6.18 47.05 6.39
N GLU A 860 -6.83 46.12 7.08
CA GLU A 860 -6.27 45.44 8.26
C GLU A 860 -5.54 44.14 7.88
N CYS A 861 -5.51 43.80 6.59
CA CYS A 861 -4.87 42.61 6.09
C CYS A 861 -3.35 42.82 5.94
N LEU A 862 -2.57 41.87 6.48
CA LEU A 862 -1.11 41.87 6.37
C LEU A 862 -0.67 40.94 5.25
N ARG A 863 0.37 41.30 4.52
CA ARG A 863 0.96 40.41 3.50
C ARG A 863 1.82 39.33 4.16
N CYS A 864 1.69 38.09 3.71
CA CYS A 864 2.53 36.97 4.10
C CYS A 864 4.01 37.28 3.82
N PHE A 865 4.87 37.16 4.83
CA PHE A 865 6.32 37.32 4.68
C PHE A 865 7.00 35.99 4.43
N CYS A 866 6.77 34.99 5.30
CA CYS A 866 7.27 33.63 5.18
C CYS A 866 8.75 33.53 4.75
N PHE A 867 9.57 34.52 5.12
CA PHE A 867 10.95 34.73 4.67
C PHE A 867 11.17 34.57 3.15
N GLY A 868 10.17 34.92 2.34
CA GLY A 868 10.21 34.82 0.88
C GLY A 868 10.08 33.40 0.32
N VAL A 869 9.88 32.39 1.17
CA VAL A 869 9.81 30.97 0.79
C VAL A 869 8.40 30.59 0.30
N SER A 870 7.37 31.20 0.89
CA SER A 870 5.97 30.98 0.55
C SER A 870 5.20 32.30 0.50
N GLN A 871 4.13 32.35 -0.29
CA GLN A 871 3.17 33.46 -0.29
C GLN A 871 1.81 33.04 0.29
N THR A 872 1.70 31.80 0.76
CA THR A 872 0.48 31.24 1.34
C THR A 872 0.64 31.10 2.85
N CYS A 873 -0.13 31.90 3.58
CA CYS A 873 -0.15 31.90 5.04
C CYS A 873 -1.53 32.27 5.58
N HIS A 874 -1.77 31.97 6.85
CA HIS A 874 -2.96 32.37 7.61
C HIS A 874 -2.56 32.84 9.01
N SER A 875 -3.48 33.39 9.80
CA SER A 875 -3.17 33.74 11.20
C SER A 875 -2.85 32.48 12.01
N SER A 876 -1.82 32.54 12.84
CA SER A 876 -1.41 31.42 13.68
C SER A 876 -2.47 31.04 14.71
N SER A 877 -2.48 29.76 15.08
CA SER A 877 -3.31 29.25 16.19
C SER A 877 -2.70 29.52 17.57
N LEU A 878 -1.66 30.37 17.66
CA LEU A 878 -0.96 30.66 18.90
C LEU A 878 -1.73 31.66 19.76
N ASN A 879 -1.57 31.54 21.07
CA ASN A 879 -2.11 32.48 22.04
C ASN A 879 -1.01 33.44 22.48
N LYS A 880 -1.40 34.69 22.76
CA LYS A 880 -0.46 35.70 23.29
C LYS A 880 0.09 35.24 24.64
N ILE A 881 1.39 35.38 24.83
CA ILE A 881 2.10 35.16 26.08
C ILE A 881 2.93 36.39 26.42
N THR A 882 3.38 36.46 27.67
CA THR A 882 4.29 37.52 28.12
C THR A 882 5.58 36.87 28.56
N ILE A 883 6.71 37.36 28.05
CA ILE A 883 8.07 37.02 28.47
C ILE A 883 8.42 37.98 29.61
N PRO A 884 8.41 37.52 30.88
CA PRO A 884 8.83 38.35 31.99
C PRO A 884 10.36 38.41 32.03
N LEU A 885 10.90 39.48 32.61
CA LEU A 885 12.29 39.49 33.04
C LEU A 885 12.54 38.28 33.96
N ALA A 886 13.66 37.58 33.83
CA ALA A 886 14.08 36.47 34.69
C ALA A 886 15.45 36.74 35.31
N HIS A 887 16.37 37.31 34.53
CA HIS A 887 17.74 37.66 34.93
C HIS A 887 17.90 39.16 35.19
N GLU A 888 19.05 39.56 35.74
CA GLU A 888 19.38 40.97 35.96
C GLU A 888 19.71 41.68 34.64
N VAL A 889 19.35 42.96 34.55
CA VAL A 889 19.73 43.83 33.42
C VAL A 889 21.16 44.34 33.59
N SER A 890 21.86 44.54 32.47
CA SER A 890 23.19 45.13 32.45
C SER A 890 23.16 46.51 31.80
N VAL A 891 24.27 47.25 31.84
CA VAL A 891 24.40 48.54 31.16
C VAL A 891 25.33 48.41 29.96
N ALA A 892 24.94 48.94 28.82
CA ALA A 892 25.74 49.07 27.61
C ALA A 892 26.03 50.55 27.31
N THR A 893 27.09 50.80 26.53
CA THR A 893 27.41 52.15 26.04
C THR A 893 27.28 52.24 24.53
N MET A 894 26.55 53.25 24.07
CA MET A 894 26.27 53.52 22.67
C MET A 894 26.89 54.86 22.25
N SER A 895 27.40 54.90 21.03
CA SER A 895 27.89 56.11 20.36
C SER A 895 26.94 56.46 19.21
N ILE A 896 26.58 57.73 19.08
CA ILE A 896 25.84 58.25 17.92
C ILE A 896 26.88 58.75 16.92
N LEU A 897 26.92 58.15 15.73
CA LEU A 897 27.81 58.55 14.65
C LEU A 897 27.27 59.80 13.92
N PRO A 898 28.11 60.52 13.16
CA PRO A 898 27.69 61.75 12.47
C PRO A 898 26.54 61.57 11.46
N ASP A 899 26.37 60.35 10.96
CA ASP A 899 25.27 59.94 10.06
C ASP A 899 23.96 59.61 10.82
N GLY A 900 23.93 59.78 12.14
CA GLY A 900 22.79 59.47 12.99
C GLY A 900 22.70 58.00 13.40
N SER A 901 23.65 57.16 12.97
CA SER A 901 23.66 55.72 13.28
C SER A 901 24.12 55.43 14.72
N TYR A 902 23.59 54.33 15.29
CA TYR A 902 23.94 53.89 16.64
C TYR A 902 24.97 52.75 16.61
N MET A 903 26.14 53.00 17.18
CA MET A 903 27.21 52.01 17.30
C MET A 903 27.38 51.55 18.76
N ASP A 904 27.44 50.24 18.96
CA ASP A 904 27.77 49.67 20.26
C ASP A 904 29.28 49.83 20.51
N VAL A 905 29.62 50.54 21.58
CA VAL A 905 31.01 50.82 21.98
C VAL A 905 31.31 50.30 23.39
N THR A 906 30.48 49.40 23.91
CA THR A 906 30.59 48.82 25.27
C THR A 906 31.96 48.22 25.54
N GLU A 907 32.57 47.54 24.56
CA GLU A 907 33.92 46.98 24.73
C GLU A 907 35.00 48.06 24.85
N LYS A 908 34.83 49.20 24.18
CA LYS A 908 35.78 50.33 24.19
C LYS A 908 35.61 51.21 25.43
N PHE A 909 34.37 51.42 25.86
CA PHE A 909 34.02 52.25 27.01
C PHE A 909 33.20 51.42 28.00
N ARG A 910 33.88 50.51 28.71
CA ARG A 910 33.22 49.54 29.59
C ARG A 910 32.53 50.23 30.77
N PRO A 911 31.20 50.19 30.89
CA PRO A 911 30.50 50.75 32.04
C PRO A 911 30.77 49.93 33.29
N ASN A 912 30.75 50.58 34.46
CA ASN A 912 30.92 49.89 35.73
C ASN A 912 29.64 49.13 36.11
N GLN A 913 29.56 47.85 35.73
CA GLN A 913 28.39 47.00 36.01
C GLN A 913 28.09 46.85 37.51
N ASN A 914 29.11 46.97 38.37
CA ASN A 914 28.92 46.87 39.83
C ASN A 914 28.15 48.07 40.43
N ALA A 915 27.97 49.15 39.66
CA ALA A 915 27.16 50.30 40.08
C ALA A 915 25.65 50.10 39.81
N VAL A 916 25.23 49.00 39.18
CA VAL A 916 23.83 48.64 39.01
C VAL A 916 23.28 48.11 40.34
N ARG A 917 22.32 48.83 40.92
CA ARG A 917 21.66 48.45 42.18
C ARG A 917 20.30 47.85 41.90
N SER A 918 20.08 46.60 42.30
CA SER A 918 18.78 45.91 42.17
C SER A 918 17.97 45.98 43.47
N ASN A 919 16.66 46.20 43.35
CA ASN A 919 15.69 46.07 44.42
C ASN A 919 14.83 44.81 44.17
N PRO A 920 15.02 43.73 44.94
CA PRO A 920 14.33 42.47 44.71
C PRO A 920 12.80 42.54 44.84
N GLY A 921 12.27 43.45 45.65
CA GLY A 921 10.84 43.52 45.97
C GLY A 921 9.95 43.98 44.81
N ASN A 922 10.45 44.85 43.95
CA ASN A 922 9.76 45.37 42.76
C ASN A 922 10.54 45.12 41.46
N ARG A 923 11.65 44.36 41.54
CA ARG A 923 12.57 44.08 40.42
C ARG A 923 13.01 45.36 39.70
N GLU A 924 13.26 46.41 40.48
CA GLU A 924 13.72 47.71 40.00
C GLU A 924 15.25 47.74 39.98
N PHE A 925 15.82 48.19 38.86
CA PHE A 925 17.25 48.37 38.69
C PHE A 925 17.56 49.86 38.60
N ARG A 926 18.58 50.30 39.34
CA ARG A 926 18.97 51.70 39.46
C ARG A 926 20.43 51.90 39.09
N ILE A 927 20.72 52.99 38.39
CA ILE A 927 22.07 53.47 38.09
C ILE A 927 22.20 54.94 38.44
N ASP A 928 23.43 55.35 38.73
CA ASP A 928 23.85 56.74 38.92
C ASP A 928 25.19 56.99 38.22
N SER A 929 25.75 58.19 38.39
CA SER A 929 27.02 58.60 37.81
C SER A 929 28.21 57.64 38.04
N GLN A 930 28.17 56.74 39.04
CA GLN A 930 29.21 55.73 39.29
C GLN A 930 29.36 54.68 38.18
N VAL A 931 28.38 54.59 37.28
CA VAL A 931 28.47 53.74 36.08
C VAL A 931 29.49 54.29 35.07
N LYS A 932 29.76 55.59 35.10
CA LYS A 932 30.69 56.25 34.18
C LYS A 932 32.13 55.86 34.49
N THR A 933 32.83 55.33 33.49
CA THR A 933 34.27 55.00 33.55
C THR A 933 35.13 55.88 32.65
N SER A 934 34.49 56.71 31.82
CA SER A 934 35.13 57.62 30.87
C SER A 934 34.29 58.88 30.68
N ASP A 935 34.96 60.02 30.48
CA ASP A 935 34.34 61.31 30.12
C ASP A 935 34.05 61.46 28.61
N ALA A 936 34.22 60.38 27.84
CA ALA A 936 33.85 60.38 26.42
C ALA A 936 32.34 60.66 26.26
N PRO A 937 31.92 61.35 25.18
CA PRO A 937 30.51 61.65 24.92
C PRO A 937 29.77 60.40 24.43
N VAL A 938 29.52 59.45 25.34
CA VAL A 938 28.79 58.21 25.11
C VAL A 938 27.45 58.22 25.84
N HIS A 939 26.52 57.41 25.35
CA HIS A 939 25.18 57.27 25.90
C HIS A 939 25.04 55.91 26.59
N TYR A 940 24.36 55.86 27.74
CA TYR A 940 24.19 54.63 28.51
C TYR A 940 22.79 54.06 28.29
N TYR A 941 22.73 52.75 28.07
CA TYR A 941 21.51 51.99 27.82
C TYR A 941 21.44 50.77 28.73
N TRP A 942 20.25 50.44 29.20
CA TRP A 942 19.93 49.14 29.78
C TRP A 942 19.97 48.09 28.68
N SER A 943 20.83 47.09 28.82
CA SER A 943 20.91 45.94 27.94
C SER A 943 20.10 44.80 28.53
N LEU A 944 19.09 44.35 27.79
CA LEU A 944 18.20 43.29 28.23
C LEU A 944 18.90 41.92 28.18
N PRO A 945 18.55 41.00 29.10
CA PRO A 945 19.16 39.67 29.19
C PRO A 945 18.64 38.70 28.12
N ALA A 946 19.21 37.48 28.11
CA ALA A 946 19.04 36.47 27.08
C ALA A 946 17.59 36.04 26.80
N GLU A 947 16.66 36.14 27.77
CA GLU A 947 15.23 35.85 27.52
C GLU A 947 14.56 36.76 26.47
N PHE A 948 15.11 37.94 26.20
CA PHE A 948 14.61 38.86 25.16
C PHE A 948 15.39 38.73 23.84
N LEU A 949 16.38 37.84 23.77
CA LEU A 949 17.28 37.67 22.63
C LEU A 949 16.93 36.40 21.82
N GLY A 950 17.61 36.20 20.70
CA GLY A 950 17.43 35.04 19.83
C GLY A 950 16.20 35.15 18.94
N ASN A 951 15.57 34.02 18.60
CA ASN A 951 14.41 33.99 17.72
C ASN A 951 13.14 34.42 18.48
N GLN A 952 12.65 35.61 18.13
CA GLN A 952 11.48 36.29 18.67
C GLN A 952 10.46 36.64 17.56
N VAL A 953 10.42 35.90 16.45
CA VAL A 953 9.48 36.17 15.33
C VAL A 953 8.02 36.19 15.80
N ASN A 954 7.68 35.32 16.75
CA ASN A 954 6.35 35.24 17.35
C ASN A 954 5.96 36.48 18.19
N SER A 955 6.87 37.43 18.41
CA SER A 955 6.59 38.72 19.06
C SER A 955 6.09 39.80 18.11
N TYR A 956 6.02 39.55 16.79
CA TYR A 956 5.44 40.50 15.85
C TYR A 956 3.98 40.86 16.22
N GLY A 957 3.66 42.15 16.25
CA GLY A 957 2.36 42.64 16.72
C GLY A 957 2.16 42.59 18.24
N GLY A 958 3.14 42.12 19.01
CA GLY A 958 3.22 42.23 20.46
C GLY A 958 3.85 43.55 20.93
N HIS A 959 3.86 43.79 22.24
CA HIS A 959 4.41 45.00 22.84
C HIS A 959 5.62 44.73 23.74
N LEU A 960 6.60 45.63 23.71
CA LEU A 960 7.61 45.79 24.75
C LEU A 960 7.10 46.80 25.77
N LYS A 961 6.99 46.36 27.03
CA LYS A 961 6.47 47.14 28.16
C LYS A 961 7.56 47.33 29.20
N TYR A 962 7.72 48.56 29.67
CA TYR A 962 8.63 48.88 30.77
C TYR A 962 8.25 50.19 31.45
N THR A 963 8.63 50.35 32.70
CA THR A 963 8.50 51.61 33.43
C THR A 963 9.87 52.11 33.83
N PHE A 964 10.14 53.39 33.58
CA PHE A 964 11.39 54.02 33.99
C PHE A 964 11.17 55.31 34.76
N ARG A 965 12.13 55.64 35.61
CA ARG A 965 12.18 56.89 36.37
C ARG A 965 13.57 57.47 36.25
N TYR A 966 13.68 58.79 36.16
CA TYR A 966 14.99 59.46 36.03
C TYR A 966 15.02 60.80 36.76
N GLN A 967 16.20 61.24 37.15
CA GLN A 967 16.48 62.58 37.65
C GLN A 967 17.25 63.35 36.58
N ALA A 968 16.93 64.63 36.37
CA ALA A 968 17.64 65.49 35.43
C ALA A 968 18.33 66.61 36.21
N SER A 969 19.67 66.63 36.18
CA SER A 969 20.48 67.67 36.83
C SER A 969 21.22 68.57 35.83
N SER A 970 21.29 68.18 34.56
CA SER A 970 21.97 68.92 33.49
C SER A 970 21.14 68.97 32.20
N ARG A 971 21.77 69.35 31.07
CA ARG A 971 21.08 69.47 29.77
C ARG A 971 20.56 68.09 29.31
N PRO A 972 19.32 68.00 28.81
CA PRO A 972 18.78 66.77 28.27
C PRO A 972 19.60 66.31 27.07
N VAL A 973 19.82 65.01 27.00
CA VAL A 973 20.55 64.37 25.90
C VAL A 973 19.54 63.90 24.86
N GLN A 974 19.82 64.10 23.57
CA GLN A 974 18.95 63.62 22.49
C GLN A 974 19.52 62.28 21.98
N ALA A 975 18.75 61.21 22.15
CA ALA A 975 19.10 59.85 21.74
C ALA A 975 17.83 59.00 21.60
N ALA A 976 17.91 57.88 20.90
CA ALA A 976 16.81 56.93 20.76
C ALA A 976 16.44 56.32 22.11
N ASP A 977 15.16 56.06 22.32
CA ASP A 977 14.67 55.51 23.59
C ASP A 977 14.79 53.99 23.62
N ILE A 978 14.59 53.33 22.48
CA ILE A 978 14.75 51.88 22.31
C ILE A 978 15.57 51.62 21.05
N ILE A 979 16.53 50.70 21.15
CA ILE A 979 17.32 50.22 20.02
C ILE A 979 17.26 48.69 20.03
N ILE A 980 16.92 48.09 18.91
CA ILE A 980 16.95 46.64 18.72
C ILE A 980 17.88 46.31 17.55
N LYS A 981 18.73 45.30 17.76
CA LYS A 981 19.72 44.84 16.79
C LYS A 981 19.55 43.35 16.53
N GLY A 982 19.66 42.96 15.27
CA GLY A 982 19.61 41.57 14.85
C GLY A 982 19.87 41.42 13.36
N ASN A 983 20.55 40.36 12.96
CA ASN A 983 20.84 40.05 11.54
C ASN A 983 21.47 41.23 10.76
N GLY A 984 22.34 41.99 11.42
CA GLY A 984 23.01 43.16 10.82
C GLY A 984 22.13 44.40 10.62
N ILE A 985 20.86 44.36 11.03
CA ILE A 985 19.94 45.51 10.99
C ILE A 985 19.83 46.13 12.39
N THR A 986 19.89 47.45 12.44
CA THR A 986 19.63 48.23 13.66
C THR A 986 18.37 49.05 13.46
N LEU A 987 17.36 48.78 14.29
CA LEU A 987 16.13 49.56 14.36
C LEU A 987 16.12 50.36 15.66
N TYR A 988 15.64 51.59 15.59
CA TYR A 988 15.51 52.45 16.75
C TYR A 988 14.13 53.10 16.80
N HIS A 989 13.66 53.34 18.01
CA HIS A 989 12.38 53.99 18.29
C HIS A 989 12.60 55.22 19.17
N THR A 990 11.95 56.32 18.80
CA THR A 990 11.94 57.57 19.57
C THR A 990 10.52 57.87 20.02
N LEU A 991 10.32 58.02 21.32
CA LEU A 991 9.00 58.25 21.90
C LEU A 991 8.52 59.67 21.58
N ARG A 992 7.25 59.80 21.15
CA ARG A 992 6.66 61.10 20.77
C ARG A 992 6.27 61.98 21.96
N GLN A 993 6.14 61.40 23.16
CA GLN A 993 5.68 62.09 24.37
C GLN A 993 6.85 62.61 25.21
N SER A 994 6.69 63.80 25.79
CA SER A 994 7.66 64.36 26.75
C SER A 994 7.40 63.78 28.14
N TYR A 995 8.41 63.12 28.72
CA TYR A 995 8.34 62.43 30.01
C TYR A 995 8.89 63.28 31.14
N GLY A 996 8.23 63.26 32.30
CA GLY A 996 8.60 64.08 33.45
C GLY A 996 9.70 63.44 34.31
N PRO A 997 10.69 64.20 34.79
CA PRO A 997 11.66 63.69 35.77
C PRO A 997 10.97 63.37 37.09
N LEU A 998 11.56 62.47 37.88
CA LEU A 998 11.15 62.03 39.21
C LEU A 998 9.78 61.32 39.30
N ARG A 999 9.15 60.98 38.17
CA ARG A 999 7.90 60.21 38.09
C ARG A 999 8.12 58.91 37.34
N ASP A 1000 7.23 57.95 37.58
CA ASP A 1000 7.21 56.69 36.84
C ASP A 1000 6.61 56.94 35.46
N ASN A 1001 7.38 56.64 34.42
CA ASN A 1001 6.99 56.77 33.02
C ASN A 1001 6.82 55.37 32.45
N SER A 1002 5.57 54.93 32.26
CA SER A 1002 5.24 53.63 31.68
C SER A 1002 5.16 53.71 30.16
N ILE A 1003 5.91 52.84 29.50
CA ILE A 1003 6.07 52.78 28.05
C ILE A 1003 5.52 51.46 27.53
N GLU A 1004 4.82 51.54 26.41
CA GLU A 1004 4.34 50.40 25.63
C GLU A 1004 4.62 50.69 24.16
N VAL A 1005 5.47 49.87 23.53
CA VAL A 1005 5.84 50.03 22.11
C VAL A 1005 5.56 48.72 21.39
N GLN A 1006 4.86 48.81 20.26
CA GLN A 1006 4.45 47.63 19.49
C GLN A 1006 5.47 47.30 18.40
N PHE A 1007 5.70 46.00 18.15
CA PHE A 1007 6.53 45.52 17.03
C PHE A 1007 5.72 45.48 15.73
N VAL A 1008 5.46 46.66 15.16
CA VAL A 1008 4.77 46.86 13.88
C VAL A 1008 5.43 47.96 13.07
N GLU A 1009 5.18 47.97 11.76
CA GLU A 1009 5.69 49.01 10.86
C GLU A 1009 5.16 50.42 11.19
N GLY A 1010 5.94 51.44 10.83
CA GLY A 1010 5.57 52.86 10.95
C GLY A 1010 6.07 53.60 12.19
N GLU A 1011 6.27 52.93 13.33
CA GLU A 1011 6.84 53.55 14.54
C GLU A 1011 8.36 53.36 14.68
N TRP A 1012 8.91 52.33 14.04
CA TRP A 1012 10.33 52.02 14.06
C TRP A 1012 11.08 52.67 12.90
N HIS A 1013 12.32 53.07 13.12
CA HIS A 1013 13.19 53.67 12.12
C HIS A 1013 14.43 52.82 11.89
N ARG A 1014 14.84 52.71 10.63
CA ARG A 1014 16.05 51.98 10.22
C ARG A 1014 17.25 52.93 10.13
N ASP A 1015 18.41 52.42 10.52
CA ASP A 1015 19.68 53.13 10.39
C ASP A 1015 20.08 53.41 8.92
N ALA A 1016 20.60 54.60 8.63
CA ALA A 1016 20.80 55.18 7.29
C ALA A 1016 21.90 54.52 6.44
N ARG A 1017 22.72 53.63 7.02
CA ARG A 1017 23.87 52.99 6.33
C ARG A 1017 23.50 52.09 5.12
N HIS A 1018 22.20 51.81 4.93
CA HIS A 1018 21.68 51.02 3.81
C HIS A 1018 20.52 51.70 3.05
N SER A 1019 20.27 52.99 3.30
CA SER A 1019 19.22 53.73 2.59
C SER A 1019 19.79 54.36 1.31
N ALA A 1020 19.17 54.07 0.17
CA ALA A 1020 19.51 54.70 -1.11
C ALA A 1020 19.15 56.21 -1.15
N SER A 1021 18.38 56.71 -0.18
CA SER A 1021 17.83 58.08 -0.15
C SER A 1021 18.55 59.02 0.82
N GLY A 1022 19.37 58.51 1.75
CA GLY A 1022 20.09 59.32 2.74
C GLY A 1022 19.19 59.94 3.82
N SER A 1023 17.95 59.47 4.00
CA SER A 1023 17.08 59.80 5.14
C SER A 1023 16.79 58.55 6.00
N PRO A 1024 16.46 58.71 7.30
CA PRO A 1024 16.01 57.58 8.12
C PRO A 1024 14.67 57.08 7.59
N ASP A 1025 14.70 55.93 6.92
CA ASP A 1025 13.51 55.28 6.40
C ASP A 1025 12.72 54.65 7.57
N THR A 1026 11.40 54.79 7.55
CA THR A 1026 10.51 54.01 8.42
C THR A 1026 10.73 52.52 8.15
N ALA A 1027 10.93 51.74 9.22
CA ALA A 1027 11.17 50.32 9.13
C ALA A 1027 9.96 49.61 8.53
N THR A 1028 10.23 48.75 7.55
CA THR A 1028 9.22 47.89 6.93
C THR A 1028 8.91 46.69 7.83
N ARG A 1029 7.79 45.99 7.57
CA ARG A 1029 7.52 44.70 8.22
C ARG A 1029 8.68 43.73 8.02
N GLU A 1030 9.28 43.68 6.84
CA GLU A 1030 10.43 42.84 6.51
C GLU A 1030 11.62 43.14 7.42
N ASP A 1031 11.94 44.42 7.64
CA ASP A 1031 13.04 44.82 8.53
C ASP A 1031 12.81 44.34 9.97
N ILE A 1032 11.59 44.50 10.49
CA ILE A 1032 11.22 44.08 11.85
C ILE A 1032 11.28 42.56 11.97
N MET A 1033 10.75 41.83 10.99
CA MET A 1033 10.77 40.36 10.98
C MET A 1033 12.20 39.81 10.91
N LEU A 1034 13.08 40.44 10.12
CA LEU A 1034 14.50 40.08 10.05
C LEU A 1034 15.21 40.27 11.40
N VAL A 1035 14.98 41.40 12.09
CA VAL A 1035 15.58 41.62 13.40
C VAL A 1035 15.04 40.65 14.44
N LEU A 1036 13.72 40.40 14.44
CA LEU A 1036 13.10 39.46 15.37
C LEU A 1036 13.54 38.01 15.17
N GLN A 1037 13.98 37.62 13.97
CA GLN A 1037 14.46 36.25 13.74
C GLN A 1037 15.70 35.88 14.54
N ASN A 1038 16.56 36.86 14.81
CA ASN A 1038 17.73 36.68 15.65
C ASN A 1038 18.08 38.00 16.30
N VAL A 1039 17.41 38.29 17.41
CA VAL A 1039 17.66 39.49 18.22
C VAL A 1039 19.00 39.32 18.94
N GLU A 1040 20.00 40.10 18.52
CA GLU A 1040 21.34 40.14 19.11
C GLU A 1040 21.39 41.03 20.34
N GLY A 1041 20.55 42.07 20.41
CA GLY A 1041 20.49 42.98 21.54
C GLY A 1041 19.26 43.87 21.53
N VAL A 1042 18.68 44.08 22.72
CA VAL A 1042 17.63 45.08 22.98
C VAL A 1042 18.16 46.05 24.02
N PHE A 1043 18.13 47.33 23.68
CA PHE A 1043 18.71 48.41 24.48
C PHE A 1043 17.66 49.47 24.78
N ILE A 1044 17.43 49.74 26.07
CA ILE A 1044 16.50 50.79 26.54
C ILE A 1044 17.32 51.92 27.14
N ARG A 1045 17.01 53.16 26.77
CA ARG A 1045 17.77 54.33 27.21
C ARG A 1045 17.86 54.44 28.74
N ALA A 1046 19.07 54.68 29.24
CA ALA A 1046 19.35 54.86 30.67
C ALA A 1046 19.92 56.26 30.99
N SER A 1047 20.61 56.90 30.03
CA SER A 1047 21.11 58.27 30.18
C SER A 1047 20.12 59.32 29.65
N PHE A 1048 19.56 60.13 30.54
CA PHE A 1048 18.60 61.20 30.18
C PHE A 1048 19.23 62.60 30.15
N ASP A 1049 20.25 62.82 30.95
CA ASP A 1049 21.04 64.05 31.04
C ASP A 1049 22.54 63.76 30.92
N SER A 1050 23.37 64.79 30.67
CA SER A 1050 24.82 64.61 30.47
C SER A 1050 25.53 64.08 31.72
N GLU A 1051 25.01 64.37 32.91
CA GLU A 1051 25.64 63.98 34.17
C GLU A 1051 25.21 62.59 34.64
N LEU A 1052 24.11 62.05 34.10
CA LEU A 1052 23.49 60.79 34.54
C LEU A 1052 23.27 60.81 36.05
N ALA A 1053 22.39 61.71 36.49
CA ALA A 1053 22.15 61.92 37.93
C ALA A 1053 21.63 60.65 38.62
N GLU A 1054 20.50 60.12 38.14
CA GLU A 1054 19.95 58.83 38.55
C GLU A 1054 18.94 58.35 37.50
N SER A 1055 18.94 57.05 37.18
CA SER A 1055 17.93 56.41 36.33
C SER A 1055 17.57 55.04 36.89
N SER A 1056 16.28 54.68 36.83
CA SER A 1056 15.78 53.36 37.18
C SER A 1056 14.82 52.78 36.16
N ILE A 1057 14.76 51.45 36.09
CA ILE A 1057 13.86 50.67 35.24
C ILE A 1057 13.24 49.51 36.02
N HIS A 1058 11.95 49.25 35.82
CA HIS A 1058 11.22 48.11 36.39
C HIS A 1058 10.03 47.72 35.49
N GLY A 1059 9.34 46.63 35.83
CA GLY A 1059 8.13 46.20 35.11
C GLY A 1059 8.40 45.82 33.65
N LEU A 1060 9.56 45.23 33.36
CA LEU A 1060 10.01 44.91 32.02
C LEU A 1060 9.39 43.58 31.55
N GLU A 1061 8.61 43.66 30.48
CA GLU A 1061 7.85 42.56 29.89
C GLU A 1061 7.81 42.69 28.37
N MET A 1062 7.78 41.56 27.65
CA MET A 1062 7.63 41.54 26.19
C MET A 1062 6.56 40.54 25.78
N ASP A 1063 5.58 40.97 24.99
CA ASP A 1063 4.58 40.04 24.45
C ASP A 1063 5.21 39.14 23.37
N SER A 1064 4.81 37.87 23.34
CA SER A 1064 5.15 36.88 22.32
C SER A 1064 3.96 35.95 22.07
N ALA A 1065 4.14 34.87 21.32
CA ALA A 1065 3.08 33.89 21.05
C ALA A 1065 3.58 32.45 21.19
N SER A 1066 2.74 31.60 21.81
CA SER A 1066 3.01 30.17 22.04
C SER A 1066 1.70 29.39 22.19
N TYR A 1067 1.74 28.05 22.12
CA TYR A 1067 0.59 27.14 22.29
C TYR A 1067 0.06 27.06 23.74
N SER A 1068 0.36 28.06 24.58
CA SER A 1068 0.01 28.05 26.00
C SER A 1068 -1.46 28.41 26.24
N ASN A 1069 -2.00 27.94 27.38
CA ASN A 1069 -3.30 28.24 27.99
C ASN A 1069 -4.37 28.91 27.07
N PRO A 1070 -5.40 28.17 26.61
CA PRO A 1070 -6.38 28.65 25.61
C PRO A 1070 -7.25 29.84 26.06
N LYS A 1071 -7.10 30.32 27.30
CA LYS A 1071 -7.77 31.52 27.82
C LYS A 1071 -7.15 32.83 27.31
N ASN A 1072 -5.91 32.81 26.82
CA ASN A 1072 -5.24 34.00 26.33
C ASN A 1072 -5.74 34.39 24.92
N PRO A 1073 -5.80 35.69 24.58
CA PRO A 1073 -6.27 36.12 23.27
C PRO A 1073 -5.38 35.57 22.14
N PRO A 1074 -5.96 35.22 20.97
CA PRO A 1074 -5.19 34.68 19.85
C PRO A 1074 -4.29 35.74 19.23
N ALA A 1075 -3.09 35.32 18.81
CA ALA A 1075 -2.06 36.12 18.19
C ALA A 1075 -2.28 36.26 16.67
N ALA A 1076 -3.35 36.97 16.29
CA ALA A 1076 -3.82 37.05 14.90
C ALA A 1076 -2.83 37.70 13.91
N LEU A 1077 -1.88 38.52 14.39
CA LEU A 1077 -0.87 39.19 13.56
C LEU A 1077 0.38 38.32 13.32
N VAL A 1078 0.49 37.18 14.00
CA VAL A 1078 1.56 36.20 13.77
C VAL A 1078 1.11 35.29 12.64
N GLU A 1079 1.93 35.20 11.59
CA GLU A 1079 1.66 34.36 10.43
C GLU A 1079 1.96 32.89 10.72
N GLN A 1080 1.18 32.01 10.11
CA GLN A 1080 1.43 30.57 9.99
C GLN A 1080 1.55 30.24 8.51
N CYS A 1081 2.78 30.07 8.07
CA CYS A 1081 3.13 29.82 6.68
C CYS A 1081 3.07 28.33 6.34
N SER A 1082 2.66 28.04 5.10
CA SER A 1082 2.80 26.70 4.51
C SER A 1082 4.24 26.53 4.02
N CYS A 1083 5.12 26.02 4.88
CA CYS A 1083 6.54 25.87 4.58
C CYS A 1083 6.82 24.63 3.71
N PRO A 1084 7.55 24.76 2.59
CA PRO A 1084 8.00 23.62 1.80
C PRO A 1084 9.10 22.82 2.52
N ALA A 1085 9.40 21.63 1.99
CA ALA A 1085 10.46 20.77 2.53
C ALA A 1085 11.78 21.54 2.65
N GLY A 1086 12.43 21.43 3.81
CA GLY A 1086 13.69 22.12 4.12
C GLY A 1086 13.56 23.36 5.01
N TYR A 1087 12.34 23.83 5.28
CA TYR A 1087 12.08 24.97 6.16
C TYR A 1087 11.16 24.59 7.34
N THR A 1088 11.40 25.20 8.50
CA THR A 1088 10.60 25.04 9.73
C THR A 1088 10.37 26.38 10.42
N GLY A 1089 9.42 26.41 11.36
CA GLY A 1089 8.99 27.62 12.06
C GLY A 1089 7.69 28.19 11.50
N ASN A 1090 7.07 29.12 12.22
CA ASN A 1090 5.75 29.67 11.84
C ASN A 1090 5.84 30.57 10.59
N SER A 1091 7.00 31.20 10.39
CA SER A 1091 7.30 32.02 9.24
C SER A 1091 8.28 31.34 8.28
N CYS A 1092 8.55 30.03 8.40
CA CYS A 1092 9.62 29.34 7.66
C CYS A 1092 11.01 29.93 7.95
N GLU A 1093 11.21 30.45 9.15
CA GLU A 1093 12.39 31.22 9.54
C GLU A 1093 13.60 30.35 9.94
N ASN A 1094 13.44 29.04 10.05
CA ASN A 1094 14.49 28.09 10.39
C ASN A 1094 14.67 27.05 9.28
N CYS A 1095 15.85 26.43 9.21
CA CYS A 1095 16.04 25.23 8.38
C CYS A 1095 15.43 24.01 9.07
N ALA A 1096 14.82 23.13 8.28
CA ALA A 1096 14.45 21.81 8.77
C ALA A 1096 15.72 21.02 9.19
N PRO A 1097 15.61 20.08 10.14
CA PRO A 1097 16.72 19.21 10.50
C PRO A 1097 17.35 18.56 9.26
N GLY A 1098 18.67 18.66 9.12
CA GLY A 1098 19.42 18.16 7.96
C GLY A 1098 19.61 19.15 6.81
N TYR A 1099 19.00 20.34 6.87
CA TYR A 1099 19.15 21.38 5.85
C TYR A 1099 20.04 22.52 6.35
N ILE A 1100 20.85 23.08 5.45
CA ILE A 1100 21.69 24.26 5.70
C ILE A 1100 21.32 25.39 4.75
N ARG A 1101 21.33 26.63 5.24
CA ARG A 1101 21.09 27.79 4.37
C ARG A 1101 22.23 27.98 3.38
N ARG A 1102 21.87 28.30 2.14
CA ARG A 1102 22.83 28.80 1.14
C ARG A 1102 23.33 30.18 1.60
N ARG A 1103 24.56 30.54 1.21
CA ARG A 1103 25.17 31.84 1.56
C ARG A 1103 24.73 32.99 0.63
N SER A 1104 23.80 32.73 -0.29
CA SER A 1104 23.40 33.68 -1.34
C SER A 1104 21.91 33.55 -1.70
N GLY A 1105 21.16 34.64 -1.53
CA GLY A 1105 19.72 34.73 -1.67
C GLY A 1105 19.14 35.91 -0.86
N PRO A 1106 17.84 36.23 -1.02
CA PRO A 1106 17.20 37.30 -0.25
C PRO A 1106 17.04 36.92 1.24
N TYR A 1107 17.00 37.94 2.11
CA TYR A 1107 16.83 37.79 3.57
C TYR A 1107 18.02 37.11 4.27
N LEU A 1108 17.88 35.86 4.73
CA LEU A 1108 18.81 35.21 5.67
C LEU A 1108 19.77 34.20 5.01
N GLY A 1109 19.90 34.21 3.68
CA GLY A 1109 20.73 33.25 2.99
C GLY A 1109 20.75 33.44 1.50
#